data_AF-A0A3B9SYT6-F1
#
_entry.id   AF-A0A3B9SYT6-F1
#
_cell.length_a   1.000
_cell.length_b   1.000
_cell.length_c   1.000
_cell.angle_alpha   90.00
_cell.angle_beta   90.00
_cell.angle_gamma   90.00
#
_symmetry.space_group_name_H-M   'P 1'
#
loop_
_entity.id
_entity.type
_entity.pdbx_description
1 polymer ?
#
loop_
_entity_poly.entity_id
_entity_poly.type
_entity_poly.pdbx_seq_one_letter_code
_entity_poly.pdbx_strand_id
1 'polypeptide(L)'
;MKLKQRITSVAAAMMLFATMLPTGSGTAAAANGAVKIMPLGDSITFGMGDDGGYRKYLDYFLDQKGFTNVDFVGPEGSDSASFTYQGKTVTYDDNHAGYSGYAIMDQSGGWFGGLHGILETMQGGDYIRTYSPDIILLQIGTNDVTFGYLDGSEERLHTLLDYLLANMPANGAIFFTTIPDMGDTGWGSSNANIASYNEIVKKVANEYAGKGKNVIFADIHSTIDASTDLGDSVHPNEKGYEKMGRYWAEILTPYLNGETPSVPEPIIIPDGPVIGDLDGDDAVTAKDLTMLKQGIRAEDTSKSFKTYGDVNESGAVNALDAGMMSEYLTGKVKRFEKGEYDGPEITGPTEYPRSYDFKPVSQLQANKAIPDPFIFADGSQVKSQEDWWRRQAEIRCMYEYYMYGVWRDGSDDEVSYSIKGNSMKITVKRKSTGKTASFNTVISLPGSVRHEGGAPVILGMHKSISEGTATQNGYAVITYDCDGVFSAPGTAADNNQHVGAFYDLYPYGRSWEEQTGDLLAWSWGISKILDALYAGAAKELNINPDSSIVTGVSRYGKATAVCGAFERRIKMCAPSCSGAGGLALYRYKSEGKTYDFSSKGGSSRYTYDSNEPLGSLQASGEQGWFNGRFMEFRSEDQFPVDQHMLASLCCDPNRYLFMICSCQNENWVNAPSQWMAYLGAKHVFDYMDLSDHIAINVHLQGHAVIEEDVKYMVQYFDQMVYGIPSKTDLSVLQTSVFALPQNKDPFADTFASNWLY
;
A
#
# COMPACT_ATOMS: atom_id res chain seq x y z
N MET A 1 -42.40 -41.88 51.29
CA MET A 1 -42.33 -40.69 52.16
C MET A 1 -41.44 -39.67 51.45
N LYS A 2 -42.02 -38.56 50.96
CA LYS A 2 -41.31 -37.47 50.26
C LYS A 2 -40.80 -36.48 51.31
N LEU A 3 -39.63 -35.88 51.12
CA LEU A 3 -39.40 -34.53 51.63
C LEU A 3 -38.53 -33.69 50.69
N LYS A 4 -38.94 -32.43 50.59
CA LYS A 4 -38.54 -31.36 49.68
C LYS A 4 -37.65 -30.36 50.43
N GLN A 5 -36.92 -29.57 49.63
CA GLN A 5 -36.61 -28.13 49.77
C GLN A 5 -35.29 -27.64 50.42
N ARG A 6 -34.53 -26.93 49.57
CA ARG A 6 -34.15 -25.49 49.62
C ARG A 6 -32.66 -25.13 49.68
N ILE A 7 -32.29 -24.43 48.59
CA ILE A 7 -31.16 -23.57 48.23
C ILE A 7 -30.75 -22.57 49.33
N THR A 8 -29.44 -22.25 49.39
CA THR A 8 -28.94 -20.90 49.71
C THR A 8 -27.56 -20.68 49.10
N SER A 9 -27.41 -19.52 48.44
CA SER A 9 -26.23 -19.00 47.74
C SER A 9 -25.38 -18.14 48.68
N VAL A 10 -24.06 -18.09 48.48
CA VAL A 10 -23.17 -17.07 49.09
C VAL A 10 -22.32 -16.44 48.00
N ALA A 11 -22.44 -15.12 47.88
CA ALA A 11 -21.60 -14.25 47.07
C ALA A 11 -20.51 -13.61 47.95
N ALA A 12 -19.31 -13.42 47.40
CA ALA A 12 -18.27 -12.56 47.96
C ALA A 12 -17.61 -11.78 46.81
N ALA A 13 -17.39 -10.50 47.07
CA ALA A 13 -17.13 -9.43 46.12
C ALA A 13 -15.67 -9.36 45.62
N MET A 14 -15.50 -8.93 44.37
CA MET A 14 -14.27 -8.29 43.89
C MET A 14 -14.64 -6.94 43.25
N MET A 15 -13.98 -5.89 43.74
CA MET A 15 -14.16 -4.49 43.36
C MET A 15 -13.65 -4.24 41.94
N LEU A 16 -14.51 -3.65 41.10
CA LEU A 16 -14.13 -3.01 39.84
C LEU A 16 -13.70 -1.56 40.12
N PHE A 17 -12.45 -1.23 39.83
CA PHE A 17 -12.06 0.15 39.53
C PHE A 17 -12.56 0.46 38.12
N ALA A 18 -13.70 1.11 38.01
CA ALA A 18 -14.12 1.76 36.78
C ALA A 18 -13.42 3.12 36.70
N THR A 19 -12.41 3.25 35.85
CA THR A 19 -11.98 4.55 35.35
C THR A 19 -13.12 5.13 34.52
N MET A 20 -13.88 6.04 35.12
CA MET A 20 -14.81 6.90 34.39
C MET A 20 -13.98 7.78 33.44
N LEU A 21 -13.92 7.39 32.17
CA LEU A 21 -13.65 8.33 31.10
C LEU A 21 -14.82 9.33 31.06
N PRO A 22 -14.57 10.65 31.05
CA PRO A 22 -15.64 11.60 30.86
C PRO A 22 -16.22 11.39 29.47
N THR A 23 -17.48 10.97 29.41
CA THR A 23 -18.32 11.01 28.21
C THR A 23 -18.61 12.47 27.91
N GLY A 24 -17.67 13.15 27.25
CA GLY A 24 -17.89 14.39 26.54
C GLY A 24 -18.34 14.07 25.12
N SER A 25 -19.64 13.86 24.95
CA SER A 25 -20.27 13.78 23.63
C SER A 25 -20.22 15.18 22.99
N GLY A 26 -19.15 15.47 22.26
CA GLY A 26 -19.08 16.58 21.31
C GLY A 26 -19.59 16.12 19.96
N THR A 27 -20.91 16.07 19.77
CA THR A 27 -21.49 15.98 18.44
C THR A 27 -21.21 17.29 17.71
N ALA A 28 -20.22 17.32 16.81
CA ALA A 28 -20.22 18.31 15.74
C ALA A 28 -21.25 17.85 14.70
N ALA A 29 -22.25 18.70 14.50
CA ALA A 29 -23.42 18.43 13.73
C ALA A 29 -23.07 18.29 12.24
N ALA A 30 -23.41 17.15 11.66
CA ALA A 30 -23.88 17.12 10.28
C ALA A 30 -25.19 17.93 10.23
N ALA A 31 -25.07 19.23 9.97
CA ALA A 31 -26.19 20.13 9.77
C ALA A 31 -25.92 21.02 8.56
N ASN A 32 -25.92 20.46 7.34
CA ASN A 32 -26.22 21.10 6.04
C ASN A 32 -25.76 22.58 5.80
N GLY A 33 -24.69 23.05 6.43
CA GLY A 33 -24.15 24.40 6.31
C GLY A 33 -22.64 24.36 6.09
N ALA A 34 -22.09 25.42 5.51
CA ALA A 34 -20.65 25.56 5.31
C ALA A 34 -19.93 25.71 6.66
N VAL A 35 -18.72 25.14 6.78
CA VAL A 35 -17.83 25.30 7.94
C VAL A 35 -17.13 26.65 7.83
N LYS A 36 -17.39 27.54 8.79
CA LYS A 36 -16.85 28.91 8.76
C LYS A 36 -15.47 28.99 9.38
N ILE A 37 -14.48 29.36 8.58
CA ILE A 37 -13.09 29.52 9.02
C ILE A 37 -12.72 31.01 8.96
N MET A 38 -12.22 31.57 10.04
CA MET A 38 -11.70 32.94 10.09
C MET A 38 -10.17 32.93 10.18
N PRO A 39 -9.45 33.23 9.08
CA PRO A 39 -8.05 33.61 9.14
C PRO A 39 -7.91 34.94 9.91
N LEU A 40 -7.27 34.91 11.09
CA LEU A 40 -7.18 36.06 12.00
C LEU A 40 -5.71 36.34 12.34
N GLY A 41 -5.24 37.57 12.09
CA GLY A 41 -3.84 37.87 12.36
C GLY A 41 -3.32 39.21 11.84
N ASP A 42 -1.99 39.31 11.72
CA ASP A 42 -1.28 40.52 11.28
C ASP A 42 -1.06 40.55 9.74
N SER A 43 0.02 41.21 9.30
CA SER A 43 0.38 41.39 7.90
C SER A 43 0.63 40.08 7.16
N ILE A 44 1.06 39.03 7.86
CA ILE A 44 1.25 37.71 7.24
C ILE A 44 -0.12 37.07 6.94
N THR A 45 -1.07 37.17 7.88
CA THR A 45 -2.45 36.75 7.61
C THR A 45 -3.11 37.61 6.55
N PHE A 46 -2.83 38.92 6.49
CA PHE A 46 -3.31 39.81 5.43
C PHE A 46 -2.85 39.37 4.03
N GLY A 47 -1.69 38.72 3.91
CA GLY A 47 -1.09 38.35 2.63
C GLY A 47 -0.14 39.41 2.08
N MET A 48 0.55 40.14 2.96
CA MET A 48 1.56 41.11 2.51
C MET A 48 2.73 40.37 1.85
N GLY A 49 3.21 40.87 0.71
CA GLY A 49 4.27 40.22 -0.08
C GLY A 49 3.77 39.29 -1.18
N ASP A 50 2.55 38.74 -1.05
CA ASP A 50 1.90 37.93 -2.08
C ASP A 50 0.38 37.91 -1.85
N ASP A 51 -0.38 38.57 -2.72
CA ASP A 51 -1.82 38.78 -2.56
C ASP A 51 -2.55 37.45 -2.30
N GLY A 52 -3.41 37.45 -1.28
CA GLY A 52 -4.11 36.26 -0.78
C GLY A 52 -3.34 35.45 0.27
N GLY A 53 -2.02 35.64 0.39
CA GLY A 53 -1.16 34.99 1.38
C GLY A 53 -1.32 33.47 1.42
N TYR A 54 -1.23 32.88 2.61
CA TYR A 54 -1.42 31.44 2.78
C TYR A 54 -2.86 30.99 2.50
N ARG A 55 -3.84 31.90 2.50
CA ARG A 55 -5.27 31.57 2.42
C ARG A 55 -5.64 30.98 1.08
N LYS A 56 -5.09 31.53 -0.02
CA LYS A 56 -5.34 31.01 -1.37
C LYS A 56 -4.86 29.58 -1.57
N TYR A 57 -3.75 29.23 -0.92
CA TYR A 57 -3.20 27.87 -0.92
C TYR A 57 -3.96 26.95 0.03
N LEU A 58 -4.35 27.45 1.21
CA LEU A 58 -5.17 26.70 2.16
C LEU A 58 -6.50 26.27 1.53
N ASP A 59 -7.23 27.21 0.94
CA ASP A 59 -8.49 26.94 0.25
C ASP A 59 -8.32 25.88 -0.85
N TYR A 60 -7.31 26.06 -1.71
CA TYR A 60 -6.94 25.09 -2.73
C TYR A 60 -6.66 23.69 -2.15
N PHE A 61 -5.84 23.57 -1.11
CA PHE A 61 -5.49 22.27 -0.54
C PHE A 61 -6.64 21.61 0.22
N LEU A 62 -7.56 22.38 0.82
CA LEU A 62 -8.78 21.86 1.41
C LEU A 62 -9.71 21.29 0.33
N ASP A 63 -9.89 21.99 -0.80
CA ASP A 63 -10.64 21.50 -1.96
C ASP A 63 -10.04 20.20 -2.50
N GLN A 64 -8.72 20.14 -2.68
CA GLN A 64 -8.04 18.92 -3.14
C GLN A 64 -8.18 17.73 -2.17
N LYS A 65 -8.41 18.00 -0.88
CA LYS A 65 -8.70 16.97 0.13
C LYS A 65 -10.20 16.64 0.25
N GLY A 66 -11.04 17.24 -0.57
CA GLY A 66 -12.48 16.98 -0.65
C GLY A 66 -13.36 17.87 0.24
N PHE A 67 -12.77 18.86 0.94
CA PHE A 67 -13.51 19.79 1.79
C PHE A 67 -14.03 20.98 0.97
N THR A 68 -15.11 20.75 0.23
CA THR A 68 -15.71 21.74 -0.69
C THR A 68 -16.79 22.62 -0.04
N ASN A 69 -17.04 22.44 1.26
CA ASN A 69 -18.07 23.15 2.04
C ASN A 69 -17.45 24.07 3.10
N VAL A 70 -16.31 24.69 2.79
CA VAL A 70 -15.63 25.67 3.65
C VAL A 70 -16.01 27.08 3.21
N ASP A 71 -16.20 27.98 4.18
CA ASP A 71 -16.56 29.39 3.99
C ASP A 71 -15.54 30.22 4.78
N PHE A 72 -14.69 31.00 4.12
CA PHE A 72 -13.81 31.91 4.83
C PHE A 72 -14.59 33.16 5.23
N VAL A 73 -14.41 33.62 6.47
CA VAL A 73 -15.20 34.73 7.01
C VAL A 73 -14.32 35.78 7.66
N GLY A 74 -14.70 37.03 7.46
CA GLY A 74 -14.05 38.18 8.09
C GLY A 74 -14.47 39.50 7.46
N PRO A 75 -14.05 40.63 8.05
CA PRO A 75 -14.40 41.97 7.57
C PRO A 75 -13.62 42.45 6.34
N GLU A 76 -12.54 41.78 5.98
CA GLU A 76 -11.74 42.05 4.79
C GLU A 76 -11.96 40.96 3.74
N GLY A 77 -11.74 41.27 2.46
CA GLY A 77 -11.95 40.36 1.32
C GLY A 77 -13.10 40.78 0.41
N SER A 78 -13.44 39.93 -0.56
CA SER A 78 -14.48 40.16 -1.56
C SER A 78 -15.28 38.89 -1.89
N ASP A 79 -15.34 37.93 -0.96
CA ASP A 79 -15.95 36.59 -1.08
C ASP A 79 -15.35 35.68 -2.17
N SER A 80 -14.49 36.20 -3.05
CA SER A 80 -13.89 35.45 -4.15
C SER A 80 -12.74 36.20 -4.79
N ALA A 81 -11.60 35.52 -4.92
CA ALA A 81 -10.48 35.94 -5.73
C ALA A 81 -9.95 34.77 -6.56
N SER A 82 -8.97 35.04 -7.44
CA SER A 82 -8.34 33.99 -8.24
C SER A 82 -6.86 34.24 -8.41
N PHE A 83 -6.09 33.16 -8.51
CA PHE A 83 -4.67 33.19 -8.79
C PHE A 83 -4.30 32.10 -9.79
N THR A 84 -3.11 32.20 -10.39
CA THR A 84 -2.61 31.15 -11.27
C THR A 84 -1.71 30.23 -10.46
N TYR A 85 -2.02 28.94 -10.46
CA TYR A 85 -1.25 27.91 -9.78
C TYR A 85 -1.03 26.73 -10.71
N GLN A 86 0.23 26.32 -10.90
CA GLN A 86 0.61 25.21 -11.79
C GLN A 86 -0.02 25.31 -13.19
N GLY A 87 -0.05 26.52 -13.75
CA GLY A 87 -0.59 26.79 -15.09
C GLY A 87 -2.12 26.77 -15.19
N LYS A 88 -2.84 26.68 -14.06
CA LYS A 88 -4.31 26.73 -14.00
C LYS A 88 -4.78 27.93 -13.19
N THR A 89 -5.93 28.49 -13.56
CA THR A 89 -6.62 29.49 -12.73
C THR A 89 -7.35 28.77 -11.60
N VAL A 90 -7.01 29.11 -10.36
CA VAL A 90 -7.65 28.65 -9.13
C VAL A 90 -8.46 29.80 -8.56
N THR A 91 -9.73 29.56 -8.25
CA THR A 91 -10.61 30.49 -7.54
C THR A 91 -10.66 30.06 -6.08
N TYR A 92 -10.62 31.02 -5.16
CA TYR A 92 -10.68 30.78 -3.72
C TYR A 92 -11.51 31.86 -3.01
N ASP A 93 -11.99 31.57 -1.80
CA ASP A 93 -12.61 32.56 -0.92
C ASP A 93 -11.52 33.42 -0.25
N ASP A 94 -11.54 34.74 -0.47
CA ASP A 94 -10.50 35.64 0.00
C ASP A 94 -10.80 36.34 1.32
N ASN A 95 -11.93 36.03 1.96
CA ASN A 95 -12.37 36.68 3.20
C ASN A 95 -11.44 36.41 4.39
N HIS A 96 -11.22 37.42 5.24
CA HIS A 96 -10.31 37.33 6.38
C HIS A 96 -10.45 38.45 7.42
N ALA A 97 -9.78 38.27 8.56
CA ALA A 97 -9.56 39.27 9.61
C ALA A 97 -8.05 39.49 9.84
N GLY A 98 -7.33 39.83 8.78
CA GLY A 98 -5.88 40.02 8.78
C GLY A 98 -5.56 41.49 8.58
N TYR A 99 -4.60 42.05 9.33
CA TYR A 99 -4.30 43.49 9.28
C TYR A 99 -2.82 43.80 9.35
N SER A 100 -2.34 44.58 8.39
CA SER A 100 -0.92 44.95 8.36
C SER A 100 -0.52 45.84 9.54
N GLY A 101 0.58 45.50 10.21
CA GLY A 101 1.16 46.27 11.32
C GLY A 101 0.48 46.09 12.68
N TYR A 102 -0.39 45.09 12.86
CA TYR A 102 -1.13 44.88 14.10
C TYR A 102 -0.37 44.05 15.14
N ALA A 103 -0.54 44.42 16.40
CA ALA A 103 -0.06 43.70 17.58
C ALA A 103 -1.21 42.92 18.25
N ILE A 104 -0.91 42.14 19.30
CA ILE A 104 -1.92 41.39 20.07
C ILE A 104 -2.98 42.35 20.67
N MET A 105 -2.52 43.48 21.23
CA MET A 105 -3.35 44.58 21.75
C MET A 105 -2.68 45.90 21.42
N ASP A 106 -3.43 47.01 21.50
CA ASP A 106 -2.91 48.36 21.30
C ASP A 106 -1.61 48.61 22.10
N GLN A 107 -0.54 49.04 21.42
CA GLN A 107 0.74 49.42 22.03
C GLN A 107 1.11 50.86 21.68
N SER A 108 1.73 51.58 22.62
CA SER A 108 2.38 52.87 22.35
C SER A 108 3.69 52.65 21.61
N GLY A 109 4.01 53.34 20.52
CA GLY A 109 5.22 53.07 19.71
C GLY A 109 4.88 52.61 18.28
N GLY A 110 5.86 52.31 17.43
CA GLY A 110 5.63 51.90 16.03
C GLY A 110 5.69 53.05 15.00
N TRP A 111 5.35 52.74 13.73
CA TRP A 111 5.58 53.61 12.56
C TRP A 111 4.90 55.00 12.64
N PHE A 112 3.82 55.14 13.42
CA PHE A 112 3.08 56.39 13.59
C PHE A 112 2.82 56.74 15.07
N GLY A 113 3.60 56.18 15.99
CA GLY A 113 3.47 56.42 17.43
C GLY A 113 2.44 55.55 18.17
N GLY A 114 1.73 54.68 17.46
CA GLY A 114 0.94 53.58 18.04
C GLY A 114 0.89 52.35 17.11
N LEU A 115 0.81 51.16 17.69
CA LEU A 115 0.45 49.91 17.01
C LEU A 115 -0.98 49.55 17.39
N HIS A 116 -1.81 49.25 16.40
CA HIS A 116 -3.18 48.82 16.62
C HIS A 116 -3.24 47.37 17.09
N GLY A 117 -4.14 47.07 18.01
CA GLY A 117 -4.38 45.73 18.52
C GLY A 117 -5.44 44.96 17.75
N ILE A 118 -5.18 43.67 17.52
CA ILE A 118 -6.19 42.76 16.98
C ILE A 118 -7.38 42.63 17.94
N LEU A 119 -7.14 42.62 19.25
CA LEU A 119 -8.19 42.56 20.27
C LEU A 119 -9.17 43.73 20.16
N GLU A 120 -8.66 44.96 20.20
CA GLU A 120 -9.48 46.18 20.16
C GLU A 120 -10.26 46.28 18.84
N THR A 121 -9.67 45.81 17.74
CA THR A 121 -10.34 45.78 16.44
C THR A 121 -11.48 44.77 16.40
N MET A 122 -11.27 43.55 16.89
CA MET A 122 -12.34 42.55 16.98
C MET A 122 -13.48 43.03 17.89
N GLN A 123 -13.15 43.70 19.01
CA GLN A 123 -14.13 44.30 19.92
C GLN A 123 -14.90 45.45 19.29
N GLY A 124 -14.21 46.38 18.62
CA GLY A 124 -14.82 47.56 18.03
C GLY A 124 -15.81 47.23 16.91
N GLY A 125 -15.55 46.16 16.16
CA GLY A 125 -16.45 45.66 15.11
C GLY A 125 -17.46 44.61 15.56
N ASP A 126 -17.36 44.08 16.80
CA ASP A 126 -18.06 42.87 17.27
C ASP A 126 -17.88 41.66 16.32
N TYR A 127 -16.74 41.59 15.65
CA TYR A 127 -16.55 40.75 14.46
C TYR A 127 -16.66 39.25 14.74
N ILE A 128 -16.26 38.77 15.92
CA ILE A 128 -16.43 37.35 16.26
C ILE A 128 -17.91 36.96 16.29
N ARG A 129 -18.79 37.83 16.80
CA ARG A 129 -20.24 37.56 16.79
C ARG A 129 -20.86 37.81 15.42
N THR A 130 -20.41 38.84 14.70
CA THR A 130 -20.92 39.19 13.37
C THR A 130 -20.68 38.07 12.36
N TYR A 131 -19.45 37.53 12.32
CA TYR A 131 -19.07 36.50 11.34
C TYR A 131 -19.32 35.09 11.86
N SER A 132 -19.38 34.90 13.19
CA SER A 132 -19.69 33.62 13.85
C SER A 132 -18.85 32.45 13.34
N PRO A 133 -17.50 32.51 13.42
CA PRO A 133 -16.64 31.46 12.90
C PRO A 133 -16.73 30.17 13.72
N ASP A 134 -16.73 29.01 13.04
CA ASP A 134 -16.58 27.70 13.68
C ASP A 134 -15.11 27.43 14.02
N ILE A 135 -14.19 27.97 13.22
CA ILE A 135 -12.74 27.81 13.35
C ILE A 135 -12.08 29.18 13.22
N ILE A 136 -11.15 29.51 14.12
CA ILE A 136 -10.24 30.65 13.98
C ILE A 136 -8.83 30.11 13.76
N LEU A 137 -8.15 30.59 12.71
CA LEU A 137 -6.70 30.39 12.51
C LEU A 137 -5.98 31.64 13.01
N LEU A 138 -5.44 31.59 14.22
CA LEU A 138 -4.84 32.75 14.89
C LEU A 138 -3.32 32.76 14.73
N GLN A 139 -2.81 33.72 13.95
CA GLN A 139 -1.39 34.03 13.83
C GLN A 139 -1.14 35.51 14.14
N ILE A 140 -0.54 35.81 15.29
CA ILE A 140 -0.29 37.18 15.75
C ILE A 140 0.98 37.23 16.59
N GLY A 141 1.62 38.41 16.65
CA GLY A 141 2.76 38.69 17.53
C GLY A 141 4.04 39.10 16.82
N THR A 142 4.06 39.08 15.49
CA THR A 142 5.22 39.53 14.69
C THR A 142 5.60 40.96 15.05
N ASN A 143 4.61 41.85 15.18
CA ASN A 143 4.81 43.25 15.55
C ASN A 143 5.13 43.43 17.05
N ASP A 144 4.55 42.61 17.94
CA ASP A 144 4.91 42.63 19.37
C ASP A 144 6.41 42.35 19.54
N VAL A 145 6.95 41.33 18.86
CA VAL A 145 8.38 41.05 18.90
C VAL A 145 9.18 42.15 18.24
N THR A 146 8.81 42.56 17.02
CA THR A 146 9.53 43.56 16.21
C THR A 146 9.72 44.89 16.93
N PHE A 147 8.72 45.34 17.68
CA PHE A 147 8.74 46.63 18.37
C PHE A 147 9.08 46.54 19.87
N GLY A 148 9.59 45.39 20.33
CA GLY A 148 10.12 45.24 21.69
C GLY A 148 9.08 45.01 22.79
N TYR A 149 7.89 44.53 22.43
CA TYR A 149 6.81 44.16 23.34
C TYR A 149 6.79 42.66 23.66
N LEU A 150 7.93 41.95 23.62
CA LEU A 150 7.97 40.54 24.04
C LEU A 150 7.51 40.38 25.50
N ASP A 151 7.92 41.29 26.38
CA ASP A 151 7.50 41.32 27.77
C ASP A 151 5.98 41.57 27.89
N GLY A 152 5.32 40.75 28.70
CA GLY A 152 3.86 40.79 28.90
C GLY A 152 3.02 40.21 27.76
N SER A 153 3.64 39.69 26.69
CA SER A 153 2.91 39.06 25.58
C SER A 153 2.04 37.89 26.01
N GLU A 154 2.48 37.08 26.98
CA GLU A 154 1.71 35.97 27.55
C GLU A 154 0.34 36.43 28.11
N GLU A 155 0.31 37.52 28.88
CA GLU A 155 -0.92 38.06 29.47
C GLU A 155 -1.85 38.64 28.39
N ARG A 156 -1.28 39.27 27.35
CA ARG A 156 -2.06 39.78 26.22
C ARG A 156 -2.66 38.64 25.40
N LEU A 157 -1.93 37.55 25.19
CA LEU A 157 -2.42 36.34 24.53
C LEU A 157 -3.56 35.68 25.32
N HIS A 158 -3.43 35.58 26.65
CA HIS A 158 -4.53 35.12 27.51
C HIS A 158 -5.77 35.99 27.34
N THR A 159 -5.60 37.31 27.40
CA THR A 159 -6.72 38.27 27.23
C THR A 159 -7.40 38.12 25.87
N LEU A 160 -6.62 37.95 24.80
CA LEU A 160 -7.13 37.73 23.46
C LEU A 160 -7.90 36.41 23.35
N LEU A 161 -7.31 35.29 23.77
CA LEU A 161 -7.96 33.97 23.68
C LEU A 161 -9.23 33.90 24.52
N ASP A 162 -9.25 34.50 25.72
CA ASP A 162 -10.45 34.60 26.55
C ASP A 162 -11.56 35.37 25.84
N TYR A 163 -11.24 36.49 25.20
CA TYR A 163 -12.20 37.26 24.41
C TYR A 163 -12.72 36.45 23.21
N LEU A 164 -11.85 35.79 22.44
CA LEU A 164 -12.26 35.01 21.27
C LEU A 164 -13.20 33.86 21.70
N LEU A 165 -12.77 33.03 22.66
CA LEU A 165 -13.57 31.90 23.15
C LEU A 165 -14.89 32.32 23.77
N ALA A 166 -14.96 33.50 24.42
CA ALA A 166 -16.20 34.00 25.02
C ALA A 166 -17.23 34.46 23.98
N ASN A 167 -16.80 34.75 22.74
CA ASN A 167 -17.67 35.31 21.70
C ASN A 167 -17.87 34.37 20.49
N MET A 168 -17.08 33.30 20.38
CA MET A 168 -17.28 32.23 19.41
C MET A 168 -18.50 31.35 19.73
N PRO A 169 -19.03 30.60 18.75
CA PRO A 169 -19.96 29.51 18.99
C PRO A 169 -19.43 28.51 20.03
N ALA A 170 -20.33 27.85 20.77
CA ALA A 170 -19.96 26.98 21.89
C ALA A 170 -19.05 25.79 21.53
N ASN A 171 -19.08 25.36 20.26
CA ASN A 171 -18.23 24.28 19.72
C ASN A 171 -17.06 24.80 18.87
N GLY A 172 -16.81 26.11 18.88
CA GLY A 172 -15.76 26.72 18.08
C GLY A 172 -14.37 26.26 18.50
N ALA A 173 -13.43 26.24 17.55
CA ALA A 173 -12.01 25.95 17.78
C ALA A 173 -11.11 27.12 17.41
N ILE A 174 -10.05 27.32 18.18
CA ILE A 174 -8.95 28.22 17.82
C ILE A 174 -7.71 27.38 17.54
N PHE A 175 -7.23 27.41 16.31
CA PHE A 175 -5.90 26.91 15.97
C PHE A 175 -4.92 28.06 16.17
N PHE A 176 -4.10 27.96 17.21
CA PHE A 176 -3.21 29.02 17.65
C PHE A 176 -1.76 28.69 17.30
N THR A 177 -1.14 29.52 16.46
CA THR A 177 0.15 29.21 15.84
C THR A 177 1.29 30.13 16.25
N THR A 178 2.50 29.59 16.21
CA THR A 178 3.78 30.32 16.25
C THR A 178 3.97 31.26 15.04
N ILE A 179 4.88 32.21 15.13
CA ILE A 179 5.27 33.10 14.02
C ILE A 179 6.60 32.68 13.37
N PRO A 180 6.79 32.90 12.06
CA PRO A 180 8.06 32.61 11.37
C PRO A 180 9.24 33.38 11.94
N ASP A 181 10.45 32.86 11.69
CA ASP A 181 11.67 33.64 11.89
C ASP A 181 11.71 34.84 10.93
N MET A 182 12.40 35.90 11.34
CA MET A 182 12.65 37.06 10.48
C MET A 182 14.07 36.96 9.90
N GLY A 183 14.28 37.58 8.73
CA GLY A 183 15.61 37.71 8.14
C GLY A 183 16.50 38.70 8.90
N ASP A 184 17.80 38.71 8.58
CA ASP A 184 18.77 39.63 9.18
C ASP A 184 18.61 41.04 8.58
N THR A 185 17.92 41.92 9.31
CA THR A 185 17.32 43.12 8.71
C THR A 185 17.74 44.44 9.30
N GLY A 186 18.43 44.47 10.44
CA GLY A 186 18.66 45.73 11.14
C GLY A 186 17.38 46.40 11.69
N TRP A 187 16.22 45.71 11.73
CA TRP A 187 14.98 46.17 12.37
C TRP A 187 14.95 45.96 13.90
N GLY A 188 16.10 45.70 14.53
CA GLY A 188 16.28 45.75 15.98
C GLY A 188 15.81 44.52 16.78
N SER A 189 15.20 43.52 16.15
CA SER A 189 14.73 42.29 16.81
C SER A 189 15.48 41.06 16.30
N SER A 190 15.93 40.20 17.22
CA SER A 190 16.65 38.96 16.90
C SER A 190 15.71 37.76 16.82
N ASN A 191 16.04 36.75 16.01
CA ASN A 191 15.32 35.44 16.00
C ASN A 191 15.30 34.76 17.37
N ALA A 192 16.19 35.13 18.30
CA ALA A 192 16.10 34.70 19.70
C ALA A 192 14.83 35.21 20.42
N ASN A 193 14.33 36.39 20.07
CA ASN A 193 13.08 36.93 20.61
C ASN A 193 11.86 36.25 19.98
N ILE A 194 11.94 35.90 18.69
CA ILE A 194 10.92 35.09 18.01
C ILE A 194 10.83 33.70 18.66
N ALA A 195 11.96 33.03 18.87
CA ALA A 195 12.01 31.76 19.58
C ALA A 195 11.39 31.85 20.99
N SER A 196 11.72 32.93 21.73
CA SER A 196 11.16 33.18 23.06
C SER A 196 9.63 33.39 23.01
N TYR A 197 9.13 34.11 22.01
CA TYR A 197 7.71 34.31 21.79
C TYR A 197 6.99 33.01 21.41
N ASN A 198 7.58 32.20 20.53
CA ASN A 198 7.00 30.93 20.09
C ASN A 198 6.87 29.92 21.24
N GLU A 199 7.80 29.92 22.21
CA GLU A 199 7.65 29.16 23.45
C GLU A 199 6.47 29.66 24.32
N ILE A 200 6.22 30.98 24.35
CA ILE A 200 5.04 31.54 25.02
C ILE A 200 3.76 31.07 24.32
N VAL A 201 3.69 31.14 22.99
CA VAL A 201 2.53 30.64 22.21
C VAL A 201 2.23 29.19 22.56
N LYS A 202 3.25 28.32 22.52
CA LYS A 202 3.12 26.89 22.85
C LYS A 202 2.66 26.67 24.29
N LYS A 203 3.24 27.41 25.24
CA LYS A 203 2.84 27.36 26.65
C LYS A 203 1.36 27.74 26.81
N VAL A 204 0.96 28.88 26.27
CA VAL A 204 -0.42 29.40 26.36
C VAL A 204 -1.42 28.42 25.74
N ALA A 205 -1.15 27.91 24.53
CA ALA A 205 -2.03 26.93 23.88
C ALA A 205 -2.24 25.68 24.77
N ASN A 206 -1.16 25.15 25.34
CA ASN A 206 -1.21 24.00 26.25
C ASN A 206 -1.96 24.28 27.56
N GLU A 207 -1.87 25.51 28.10
CA GLU A 207 -2.64 25.90 29.28
C GLU A 207 -4.15 25.90 29.02
N TYR A 208 -4.59 26.38 27.85
CA TYR A 208 -6.01 26.36 27.47
C TYR A 208 -6.50 24.94 27.17
N ALA A 209 -5.73 24.15 26.43
CA ALA A 209 -6.02 22.74 26.18
C ALA A 209 -6.13 21.96 27.50
N GLY A 210 -5.20 22.19 28.46
CA GLY A 210 -5.22 21.58 29.79
C GLY A 210 -6.43 21.99 30.66
N LYS A 211 -7.06 23.14 30.36
CA LYS A 211 -8.33 23.59 30.97
C LYS A 211 -9.57 23.05 30.22
N GLY A 212 -9.39 22.18 29.23
CA GLY A 212 -10.47 21.61 28.41
C GLY A 212 -11.08 22.61 27.43
N LYS A 213 -10.36 23.69 27.08
CA LYS A 213 -10.78 24.63 26.03
C LYS A 213 -10.33 24.13 24.67
N ASN A 214 -11.10 24.46 23.63
CA ASN A 214 -10.82 24.05 22.25
C ASN A 214 -9.79 24.98 21.58
N VAL A 215 -8.58 25.01 22.16
CA VAL A 215 -7.42 25.73 21.64
C VAL A 215 -6.37 24.71 21.25
N ILE A 216 -6.04 24.66 19.96
CA ILE A 216 -5.19 23.64 19.34
C ILE A 216 -3.90 24.32 18.92
N PHE A 217 -2.76 23.82 19.39
CA PHE A 217 -1.45 24.36 19.04
C PHE A 217 -1.07 24.02 17.60
N ALA A 218 -0.50 24.99 16.89
CA ALA A 218 0.06 24.89 15.56
C ALA A 218 1.49 25.49 15.55
N ASP A 219 2.38 24.95 14.72
CA ASP A 219 3.80 25.29 14.63
C ASP A 219 4.18 25.69 13.20
N ILE A 220 3.67 26.84 12.76
CA ILE A 220 4.05 27.44 11.47
C ILE A 220 5.52 27.84 11.41
N HIS A 221 6.15 28.14 12.55
CA HIS A 221 7.54 28.52 12.61
C HIS A 221 8.43 27.43 12.02
N SER A 222 8.14 26.16 12.35
CA SER A 222 8.85 25.01 11.81
C SER A 222 8.74 24.83 10.29
N THR A 223 7.76 25.48 9.66
CA THR A 223 7.44 25.31 8.24
C THR A 223 8.17 26.33 7.34
N ILE A 224 8.68 27.42 7.89
CA ILE A 224 9.23 28.54 7.11
C ILE A 224 10.73 28.65 7.31
N ASP A 225 11.48 28.55 6.22
CA ASP A 225 12.91 28.86 6.18
C ASP A 225 13.09 30.36 5.89
N ALA A 226 13.45 31.12 6.92
CA ALA A 226 13.63 32.57 6.81
C ALA A 226 14.69 33.01 5.77
N SER A 227 15.58 32.10 5.34
CA SER A 227 16.61 32.40 4.35
C SER A 227 16.12 32.33 2.90
N THR A 228 15.07 31.55 2.61
CA THR A 228 14.57 31.30 1.25
C THR A 228 13.11 31.71 1.06
N ASP A 229 12.32 31.70 2.14
CA ASP A 229 10.87 31.77 2.06
C ASP A 229 10.32 33.16 2.37
N LEU A 230 11.17 34.17 2.61
CA LEU A 230 10.75 35.55 2.88
C LEU A 230 10.94 36.45 1.66
N GLY A 231 9.98 37.33 1.38
CA GLY A 231 10.04 38.32 0.31
C GLY A 231 10.71 39.64 0.71
N ASP A 232 10.49 40.09 1.95
CA ASP A 232 11.02 41.34 2.50
C ASP A 232 11.56 41.18 3.92
N SER A 233 12.06 39.97 4.20
CA SER A 233 12.68 39.57 5.47
C SER A 233 11.74 39.56 6.69
N VAL A 234 10.45 39.80 6.50
CA VAL A 234 9.40 39.58 7.50
C VAL A 234 8.27 38.76 6.89
N HIS A 235 7.82 39.13 5.69
CA HIS A 235 6.69 38.48 5.05
C HIS A 235 7.15 37.30 4.20
N PRO A 236 6.44 36.16 4.25
CA PRO A 236 6.66 35.07 3.32
C PRO A 236 6.54 35.53 1.86
N ASN A 237 7.33 34.94 0.98
CA ASN A 237 7.13 35.02 -0.47
C ASN A 237 6.11 33.96 -0.90
N GLU A 238 5.84 33.88 -2.20
CA GLU A 238 4.89 32.91 -2.78
C GLU A 238 5.10 31.47 -2.27
N LYS A 239 6.35 30.98 -2.28
CA LYS A 239 6.69 29.63 -1.80
C LYS A 239 6.46 29.48 -0.30
N GLY A 240 6.83 30.49 0.49
CA GLY A 240 6.59 30.52 1.93
C GLY A 240 5.09 30.47 2.26
N TYR A 241 4.26 31.21 1.53
CA TYR A 241 2.81 31.16 1.70
C TYR A 241 2.20 29.84 1.24
N GLU A 242 2.73 29.19 0.20
CA GLU A 242 2.30 27.85 -0.18
C GLU A 242 2.55 26.84 0.94
N LYS A 243 3.75 26.85 1.53
CA LYS A 243 4.13 26.01 2.68
C LYS A 243 3.14 26.19 3.83
N MET A 244 2.85 27.43 4.20
CA MET A 244 1.89 27.75 5.25
C MET A 244 0.47 27.25 4.93
N GLY A 245 0.01 27.44 3.68
CA GLY A 245 -1.33 26.99 3.27
C GLY A 245 -1.48 25.47 3.34
N ARG A 246 -0.44 24.74 2.91
CA ARG A 246 -0.39 23.26 3.00
C ARG A 246 -0.40 22.78 4.46
N TYR A 247 0.43 23.39 5.29
CA TYR A 247 0.49 23.10 6.73
C TYR A 247 -0.89 23.28 7.39
N TRP A 248 -1.55 24.42 7.12
CA TRP A 248 -2.89 24.68 7.63
C TRP A 248 -3.92 23.64 7.16
N ALA A 249 -3.87 23.23 5.89
CA ALA A 249 -4.78 22.21 5.37
C ALA A 249 -4.56 20.84 6.05
N GLU A 250 -3.30 20.48 6.31
CA GLU A 250 -2.94 19.22 6.98
C GLU A 250 -3.42 19.18 8.43
N ILE A 251 -3.19 20.26 9.21
CA ILE A 251 -3.62 20.29 10.61
C ILE A 251 -5.15 20.37 10.76
N LEU A 252 -5.85 20.98 9.80
CA LEU A 252 -7.32 21.06 9.80
C LEU A 252 -7.99 19.75 9.37
N THR A 253 -7.35 18.94 8.52
CA THR A 253 -7.98 17.75 7.93
C THR A 253 -8.53 16.75 8.97
N PRO A 254 -7.77 16.32 9.99
CA PRO A 254 -8.30 15.46 11.05
C PRO A 254 -9.48 16.12 11.78
N TYR A 255 -9.38 17.42 12.08
CA TYR A 255 -10.44 18.15 12.79
C TYR A 255 -11.75 18.17 12.00
N LEU A 256 -11.68 18.46 10.71
CA LEU A 256 -12.84 18.49 9.82
C LEU A 256 -13.46 17.09 9.63
N ASN A 257 -12.68 16.02 9.81
CA ASN A 257 -13.15 14.63 9.81
C ASN A 257 -13.67 14.15 11.17
N GLY A 258 -13.66 15.00 12.21
CA GLY A 258 -14.09 14.62 13.57
C GLY A 258 -13.05 13.82 14.35
N GLU A 259 -11.79 13.86 13.92
CA GLU A 259 -10.63 13.24 14.57
C GLU A 259 -9.86 14.26 15.43
N THR A 260 -8.96 13.79 16.28
CA THR A 260 -8.08 14.67 17.08
C THR A 260 -6.88 15.11 16.24
N PRO A 261 -6.66 16.43 16.03
CA PRO A 261 -5.50 16.91 15.27
C PRO A 261 -4.18 16.59 15.98
N SER A 262 -3.14 16.31 15.19
CA SER A 262 -1.75 16.23 15.64
C SER A 262 -0.91 17.26 14.89
N VAL A 263 0.13 17.80 15.52
CA VAL A 263 1.01 18.80 14.89
C VAL A 263 1.76 18.12 13.73
N PRO A 264 1.61 18.59 12.48
CA PRO A 264 2.36 18.07 11.34
C PRO A 264 3.87 18.26 11.55
N GLU A 265 4.70 17.32 11.08
CA GLU A 265 6.15 17.51 11.11
C GLU A 265 6.61 18.64 10.15
N PRO A 266 7.74 19.31 10.43
CA PRO A 266 8.26 20.42 9.62
C PRO A 266 8.43 20.03 8.14
N ILE A 267 7.81 20.78 7.23
CA ILE A 267 7.92 20.55 5.77
C ILE A 267 9.19 21.25 5.25
N ILE A 268 10.23 20.48 4.93
CA ILE A 268 11.42 20.98 4.23
C ILE A 268 11.10 21.02 2.73
N ILE A 269 10.90 22.21 2.15
CA ILE A 269 10.96 22.37 0.67
C ILE A 269 12.35 22.88 0.31
N PRO A 270 13.17 22.10 -0.42
CA PRO A 270 14.51 22.53 -0.84
C PRO A 270 14.45 23.65 -1.89
N ASP A 271 15.41 24.57 -1.84
CA ASP A 271 15.61 25.59 -2.88
C ASP A 271 16.59 25.04 -3.95
N GLY A 272 16.08 24.77 -5.16
CA GLY A 272 16.82 24.19 -6.28
C GLY A 272 16.08 22.99 -6.91
N PRO A 273 16.47 22.55 -8.12
CA PRO A 273 15.85 21.40 -8.77
C PRO A 273 15.91 20.20 -7.83
N VAL A 274 14.74 19.59 -7.61
CA VAL A 274 14.53 18.61 -6.56
C VAL A 274 15.34 17.36 -6.87
N ILE A 275 16.25 16.97 -5.96
CA ILE A 275 16.93 15.67 -6.07
C ILE A 275 15.84 14.62 -6.07
N GLY A 276 15.85 13.75 -7.07
CA GLY A 276 14.81 12.77 -7.31
C GLY A 276 13.68 13.20 -8.27
N ASP A 277 13.62 14.46 -8.68
CA ASP A 277 12.72 14.93 -9.75
C ASP A 277 13.45 14.80 -11.10
N LEU A 278 12.98 13.86 -11.92
CA LEU A 278 13.59 13.51 -13.20
C LEU A 278 12.84 14.14 -14.37
N ASP A 279 11.64 14.65 -14.17
CA ASP A 279 10.82 15.28 -15.21
C ASP A 279 10.77 16.81 -15.14
N GLY A 280 11.32 17.39 -14.08
CA GLY A 280 11.49 18.81 -13.85
C GLY A 280 10.20 19.51 -13.43
N ASP A 281 9.27 18.81 -12.79
CA ASP A 281 8.01 19.36 -12.27
C ASP A 281 8.07 19.83 -10.81
N ASP A 282 9.27 19.84 -10.24
CA ASP A 282 9.60 20.24 -8.86
C ASP A 282 8.93 19.34 -7.79
N ALA A 283 8.51 18.13 -8.17
CA ALA A 283 8.02 17.11 -7.25
C ALA A 283 8.74 15.77 -7.49
N VAL A 284 9.08 15.06 -6.41
CA VAL A 284 9.41 13.64 -6.53
C VAL A 284 8.10 12.88 -6.47
N THR A 285 7.71 12.29 -7.58
CA THR A 285 6.47 11.53 -7.73
C THR A 285 6.75 10.09 -8.17
N ALA A 286 5.71 9.26 -8.20
CA ALA A 286 5.81 7.90 -8.76
C ALA A 286 6.25 7.90 -10.24
N LYS A 287 6.07 9.03 -10.96
CA LYS A 287 6.53 9.20 -12.33
C LYS A 287 8.05 9.33 -12.39
N ASP A 288 8.65 10.05 -11.46
CA ASP A 288 10.11 10.16 -11.33
C ASP A 288 10.73 8.82 -10.94
N LEU A 289 10.11 8.09 -10.02
CA LEU A 289 10.54 6.72 -9.69
C LEU A 289 10.48 5.80 -10.92
N THR A 290 9.49 6.00 -11.79
CA THR A 290 9.36 5.25 -13.04
C THR A 290 10.47 5.64 -14.01
N MET A 291 10.76 6.94 -14.17
CA MET A 291 11.85 7.44 -15.01
C MET A 291 13.23 7.00 -14.49
N LEU A 292 13.41 6.98 -13.16
CA LEU A 292 14.61 6.48 -12.50
C LEU A 292 14.84 5.01 -12.82
N LYS A 293 13.83 4.17 -12.59
CA LYS A 293 13.87 2.73 -12.90
C LYS A 293 14.08 2.47 -14.40
N GLN A 294 13.51 3.28 -15.28
CA GLN A 294 13.69 3.16 -16.74
C GLN A 294 15.11 3.54 -17.16
N GLY A 295 15.65 4.66 -16.67
CA GLY A 295 17.00 5.10 -17.01
C GLY A 295 18.08 4.17 -16.46
N ILE A 296 17.89 3.56 -15.28
CA ILE A 296 18.79 2.53 -14.74
C ILE A 296 18.85 1.33 -15.70
N ARG A 297 17.70 0.87 -16.19
CA ARG A 297 17.62 -0.28 -17.13
C ARG A 297 18.18 0.05 -18.51
N ALA A 298 18.04 1.30 -18.95
CA ALA A 298 18.53 1.78 -20.24
C ALA A 298 20.00 2.21 -20.21
N GLU A 299 20.68 2.11 -19.07
CA GLU A 299 22.02 2.66 -18.83
C GLU A 299 22.12 4.14 -19.25
N ASP A 300 21.10 4.94 -18.90
CA ASP A 300 21.05 6.35 -19.27
C ASP A 300 22.26 7.11 -18.70
N THR A 301 22.97 7.81 -19.58
CA THR A 301 24.16 8.58 -19.24
C THR A 301 23.93 10.08 -19.31
N SER A 302 22.69 10.52 -19.52
CA SER A 302 22.32 11.93 -19.61
C SER A 302 22.68 12.68 -18.32
N LYS A 303 23.06 13.95 -18.47
CA LYS A 303 23.52 14.77 -17.34
C LYS A 303 22.41 14.97 -16.31
N SER A 304 21.17 15.18 -16.75
CA SER A 304 20.00 15.31 -15.88
C SER A 304 19.76 14.03 -15.09
N PHE A 305 19.75 12.88 -15.77
CA PHE A 305 19.55 11.59 -15.11
C PHE A 305 20.63 11.31 -14.05
N LYS A 306 21.90 11.57 -14.36
CA LYS A 306 22.99 11.41 -13.39
C LYS A 306 22.97 12.40 -12.23
N THR A 307 22.40 13.59 -12.43
CA THR A 307 22.40 14.64 -11.40
C THR A 307 21.20 14.50 -10.46
N TYR A 308 20.03 14.11 -10.99
CA TYR A 308 18.78 14.06 -10.23
C TYR A 308 18.38 12.64 -9.83
N GLY A 309 18.85 11.63 -10.56
CA GLY A 309 18.60 10.22 -10.23
C GLY A 309 19.52 9.63 -9.17
N ASP A 310 20.64 10.28 -8.85
CA ASP A 310 21.57 9.88 -7.78
C ASP A 310 21.10 10.47 -6.45
N VAL A 311 19.98 9.97 -5.95
CA VAL A 311 19.27 10.60 -4.82
C VAL A 311 20.05 10.52 -3.51
N ASN A 312 20.96 9.55 -3.39
CA ASN A 312 21.86 9.41 -2.25
C ASN A 312 23.22 10.14 -2.43
N GLU A 313 23.42 10.80 -3.57
CA GLU A 313 24.66 11.50 -3.94
C GLU A 313 25.92 10.60 -3.85
N SER A 314 25.78 9.30 -4.12
CA SER A 314 26.87 8.31 -4.11
C SER A 314 27.83 8.44 -5.30
N GLY A 315 27.42 9.16 -6.34
CA GLY A 315 28.10 9.28 -7.63
C GLY A 315 27.67 8.22 -8.65
N ALA A 316 26.69 7.36 -8.33
CA ALA A 316 26.19 6.32 -9.21
C ALA A 316 24.69 6.10 -9.09
N VAL A 317 23.94 6.36 -10.17
CA VAL A 317 22.50 6.09 -10.25
C VAL A 317 22.23 4.59 -10.39
N ASN A 318 21.61 3.98 -9.37
CA ASN A 318 21.40 2.53 -9.32
C ASN A 318 20.12 2.14 -8.54
N ALA A 319 19.94 0.84 -8.29
CA ALA A 319 18.74 0.32 -7.63
C ALA A 319 18.53 0.85 -6.20
N LEU A 320 19.60 1.27 -5.51
CA LEU A 320 19.52 1.90 -4.20
C LEU A 320 18.81 3.25 -4.27
N ASP A 321 19.10 4.05 -5.31
CA ASP A 321 18.41 5.33 -5.54
C ASP A 321 16.91 5.14 -5.77
N ALA A 322 16.55 4.10 -6.53
CA ALA A 322 15.15 3.75 -6.75
C ALA A 322 14.48 3.24 -5.47
N GLY A 323 15.19 2.52 -4.61
CA GLY A 323 14.71 2.10 -3.29
C GLY A 323 14.44 3.30 -2.39
N MET A 324 15.38 4.23 -2.28
CA MET A 324 15.25 5.44 -1.46
C MET A 324 14.15 6.36 -1.99
N MET A 325 14.02 6.51 -3.31
CA MET A 325 12.90 7.23 -3.93
C MET A 325 11.56 6.55 -3.65
N SER A 326 11.50 5.22 -3.61
CA SER A 326 10.31 4.50 -3.19
C SER A 326 9.95 4.74 -1.72
N GLU A 327 10.93 4.70 -0.81
CA GLU A 327 10.73 5.01 0.61
C GLU A 327 10.31 6.47 0.83
N TYR A 328 10.82 7.39 0.03
CA TYR A 328 10.42 8.80 0.05
C TYR A 328 8.96 8.96 -0.36
N LEU A 329 8.55 8.29 -1.44
CA LEU A 329 7.18 8.35 -1.97
C LEU A 329 6.15 7.66 -1.09
N THR A 330 6.55 6.63 -0.33
CA THR A 330 5.69 5.96 0.65
C THR A 330 5.70 6.66 2.01
N GLY A 331 6.47 7.74 2.16
CA GLY A 331 6.59 8.52 3.40
C GLY A 331 7.39 7.81 4.51
N LYS A 332 8.09 6.71 4.19
CA LYS A 332 8.99 6.00 5.11
C LYS A 332 10.21 6.84 5.46
N VAL A 333 10.73 7.57 4.48
CA VAL A 333 11.75 8.60 4.70
C VAL A 333 11.22 9.94 4.21
N LYS A 334 11.55 11.02 4.92
CA LYS A 334 11.07 12.36 4.57
C LYS A 334 12.07 13.16 3.73
N ARG A 335 13.26 12.60 3.52
CA ARG A 335 14.36 13.15 2.71
C ARG A 335 15.31 12.04 2.32
N PHE A 336 16.05 12.23 1.23
CA PHE A 336 17.15 11.34 0.87
C PHE A 336 18.35 11.53 1.79
N GLU A 337 18.88 10.45 2.34
CA GLU A 337 20.11 10.47 3.14
C GLU A 337 21.34 10.55 2.20
N LYS A 338 22.29 11.45 2.52
CA LYS A 338 23.49 11.67 1.69
C LYS A 338 24.65 10.77 2.11
N GLY A 339 25.29 10.12 1.15
CA GLY A 339 26.46 9.26 1.35
C GLY A 339 26.24 7.82 0.91
N GLU A 340 27.28 6.97 1.02
CA GLU A 340 27.09 5.51 0.94
C GLU A 340 26.08 5.12 2.03
N TYR A 341 24.86 4.78 1.61
CA TYR A 341 23.87 4.20 2.50
C TYR A 341 24.40 2.82 2.93
N ASP A 342 24.96 2.77 4.13
CA ASP A 342 25.33 1.53 4.85
C ASP A 342 24.10 0.79 5.41
N GLY A 343 22.88 1.28 5.12
CA GLY A 343 21.69 0.50 5.40
C GLY A 343 21.64 -0.72 4.47
N PRO A 344 20.95 -1.79 4.87
CA PRO A 344 21.04 -3.06 4.18
C PRO A 344 20.61 -2.84 2.73
N GLU A 345 21.55 -3.12 1.83
CA GLU A 345 21.29 -3.37 0.42
C GLU A 345 19.96 -4.12 0.35
N ILE A 346 18.91 -3.55 -0.28
CA ILE A 346 17.73 -4.35 -0.63
C ILE A 346 18.19 -5.25 -1.77
N THR A 347 19.00 -6.23 -1.41
CA THR A 347 19.30 -7.37 -2.23
C THR A 347 17.95 -8.03 -2.46
N GLY A 348 17.48 -8.04 -3.71
CA GLY A 348 16.61 -9.14 -4.13
C GLY A 348 17.22 -10.44 -3.59
N PRO A 349 16.40 -11.42 -3.19
CA PRO A 349 16.82 -12.47 -2.27
C PRO A 349 18.18 -13.08 -2.65
N THR A 350 19.13 -12.93 -1.74
CA THR A 350 20.41 -13.62 -1.75
C THR A 350 20.19 -15.13 -1.69
N GLU A 351 21.21 -15.94 -2.00
CA GLU A 351 21.14 -17.38 -1.81
C GLU A 351 21.03 -17.73 -0.32
N TYR A 352 19.81 -17.94 0.16
CA TYR A 352 19.53 -18.49 1.49
C TYR A 352 19.63 -20.02 1.49
N PRO A 353 19.71 -20.66 2.68
CA PRO A 353 19.76 -22.11 2.78
C PRO A 353 18.63 -22.77 1.98
N ARG A 354 18.98 -23.74 1.13
CA ARG A 354 18.04 -24.56 0.34
C ARG A 354 17.49 -25.75 1.13
N SER A 355 17.80 -25.85 2.42
CA SER A 355 17.29 -26.88 3.32
C SER A 355 17.39 -26.43 4.78
N TYR A 356 16.49 -26.95 5.60
CA TYR A 356 16.38 -26.72 7.05
C TYR A 356 16.05 -28.06 7.72
N ASP A 357 16.39 -28.18 9.02
CA ASP A 357 16.03 -29.36 9.81
C ASP A 357 14.61 -29.22 10.37
N PHE A 358 13.62 -29.65 9.59
CA PHE A 358 12.22 -29.60 9.97
C PHE A 358 11.77 -30.85 10.74
N LYS A 359 10.88 -30.64 11.71
CA LYS A 359 10.28 -31.75 12.47
C LYS A 359 9.48 -32.67 11.53
N PRO A 360 9.59 -34.01 11.64
CA PRO A 360 8.72 -34.91 10.90
C PRO A 360 7.25 -34.70 11.30
N VAL A 361 6.31 -35.05 10.41
CA VAL A 361 4.87 -34.83 10.62
C VAL A 361 4.38 -35.47 11.93
N SER A 362 4.93 -36.62 12.31
CA SER A 362 4.61 -37.32 13.56
C SER A 362 4.94 -36.53 14.84
N GLN A 363 5.75 -35.47 14.76
CA GLN A 363 6.12 -34.60 15.88
C GLN A 363 5.41 -33.24 15.86
N LEU A 364 4.61 -32.95 14.82
CA LEU A 364 3.85 -31.72 14.73
C LEU A 364 2.57 -31.79 15.58
N GLN A 365 2.31 -30.71 16.31
CA GLN A 365 1.11 -30.55 17.13
C GLN A 365 0.02 -29.81 16.34
N ALA A 366 -1.23 -30.21 16.54
CA ALA A 366 -2.37 -29.53 15.95
C ALA A 366 -2.57 -28.15 16.60
N ASN A 367 -2.66 -27.11 15.78
CA ASN A 367 -2.99 -25.74 16.18
C ASN A 367 -4.02 -25.14 15.22
N LYS A 368 -5.14 -24.69 15.79
CA LYS A 368 -6.26 -24.06 15.08
C LYS A 368 -5.97 -22.62 14.67
N ALA A 369 -5.00 -21.96 15.31
CA ALA A 369 -4.58 -20.62 14.93
C ALA A 369 -3.95 -20.66 13.52
N ILE A 370 -4.18 -19.60 12.75
CA ILE A 370 -3.47 -19.43 11.48
C ILE A 370 -1.97 -19.27 11.76
N PRO A 371 -1.10 -20.01 11.07
CA PRO A 371 0.35 -19.83 11.16
C PRO A 371 0.76 -18.40 10.77
N ASP A 372 1.55 -17.78 11.63
CA ASP A 372 2.08 -16.43 11.42
C ASP A 372 3.24 -16.46 10.40
N PRO A 373 3.16 -15.73 9.27
CA PRO A 373 4.26 -15.67 8.31
C PRO A 373 5.52 -15.01 8.89
N PHE A 374 5.41 -14.19 9.94
CA PHE A 374 6.50 -13.44 10.58
C PHE A 374 7.19 -14.19 11.73
N ILE A 375 6.88 -15.48 11.92
CA ILE A 375 7.56 -16.33 12.92
C ILE A 375 8.28 -17.47 12.20
N PHE A 376 9.60 -17.57 12.39
CA PHE A 376 10.42 -18.69 11.92
C PHE A 376 10.06 -20.00 12.62
N ALA A 377 10.42 -21.13 12.00
CA ALA A 377 10.15 -22.47 12.55
C ALA A 377 10.83 -22.71 13.92
N ASP A 378 11.90 -21.99 14.24
CA ASP A 378 12.59 -22.03 15.53
C ASP A 378 11.93 -21.13 16.61
N GLY A 379 10.92 -20.34 16.23
CA GLY A 379 10.19 -19.42 17.09
C GLY A 379 10.74 -17.99 17.12
N SER A 380 11.83 -17.70 16.40
CA SER A 380 12.31 -16.32 16.22
C SER A 380 11.37 -15.51 15.32
N GLN A 381 11.41 -14.18 15.44
CA GLN A 381 10.52 -13.25 14.72
C GLN A 381 11.24 -12.60 13.54
N VAL A 382 10.49 -12.32 12.47
CA VAL A 382 10.87 -11.42 11.38
C VAL A 382 10.82 -9.99 11.91
N LYS A 383 11.96 -9.29 11.92
CA LYS A 383 12.09 -7.92 12.45
C LYS A 383 12.53 -6.90 11.39
N SER A 384 12.86 -7.37 10.20
CA SER A 384 13.31 -6.57 9.07
C SER A 384 12.87 -7.19 7.74
N GLN A 385 12.91 -6.40 6.66
CA GLN A 385 12.70 -6.92 5.30
C GLN A 385 13.75 -7.97 4.91
N GLU A 386 14.98 -7.88 5.43
CA GLU A 386 16.01 -8.92 5.26
C GLU A 386 15.65 -10.22 5.98
N ASP A 387 15.09 -10.14 7.20
CA ASP A 387 14.53 -11.31 7.88
C ASP A 387 13.39 -11.92 7.07
N TRP A 388 12.56 -11.10 6.40
CA TRP A 388 11.51 -11.61 5.54
C TRP A 388 12.08 -12.44 4.40
N TRP A 389 13.16 -12.00 3.74
CA TRP A 389 13.77 -12.79 2.67
C TRP A 389 14.30 -14.15 3.16
N ARG A 390 14.89 -14.20 4.35
CA ARG A 390 15.27 -15.46 5.03
C ARG A 390 14.05 -16.33 5.32
N ARG A 391 12.98 -15.72 5.85
CA ARG A 391 11.74 -16.41 6.18
C ARG A 391 11.03 -16.94 4.94
N GLN A 392 11.01 -16.19 3.86
CA GLN A 392 10.47 -16.60 2.57
C GLN A 392 11.19 -17.86 2.05
N ALA A 393 12.52 -17.92 2.18
CA ALA A 393 13.29 -19.12 1.83
C ALA A 393 12.95 -20.31 2.73
N GLU A 394 12.83 -20.10 4.04
CA GLU A 394 12.42 -21.14 4.98
C GLU A 394 11.01 -21.68 4.66
N ILE A 395 10.03 -20.81 4.41
CA ILE A 395 8.66 -21.19 4.03
C ILE A 395 8.67 -22.01 2.74
N ARG A 396 9.49 -21.64 1.74
CA ARG A 396 9.62 -22.41 0.50
C ARG A 396 10.13 -23.82 0.78
N CYS A 397 11.17 -23.96 1.61
CA CYS A 397 11.66 -25.28 2.04
C CYS A 397 10.62 -26.06 2.86
N MET A 398 9.77 -25.39 3.66
CA MET A 398 8.67 -26.05 4.36
C MET A 398 7.66 -26.64 3.37
N TYR A 399 7.33 -25.92 2.29
CA TYR A 399 6.46 -26.44 1.23
C TYR A 399 7.09 -27.61 0.48
N GLU A 400 8.41 -27.58 0.21
CA GLU A 400 9.11 -28.73 -0.37
C GLU A 400 9.05 -29.96 0.55
N TYR A 401 9.36 -29.75 1.84
CA TYR A 401 9.43 -30.83 2.82
C TYR A 401 8.05 -31.41 3.14
N TYR A 402 7.08 -30.59 3.49
CA TYR A 402 5.79 -31.04 4.01
C TYR A 402 4.73 -31.32 2.94
N MET A 403 4.85 -30.76 1.72
CA MET A 403 3.71 -30.71 0.79
C MET A 403 4.03 -31.13 -0.64
N TYR A 404 4.92 -30.44 -1.35
CA TYR A 404 5.06 -30.58 -2.80
C TYR A 404 6.27 -31.39 -3.25
N GLY A 405 7.25 -31.62 -2.37
CA GLY A 405 8.50 -32.29 -2.73
C GLY A 405 9.56 -31.33 -3.27
N VAL A 406 10.67 -31.87 -3.78
CA VAL A 406 11.86 -31.08 -4.15
C VAL A 406 11.67 -30.35 -5.47
N TRP A 407 11.96 -29.05 -5.47
CA TRP A 407 12.05 -28.23 -6.68
C TRP A 407 13.33 -28.57 -7.46
N ARG A 408 13.19 -28.89 -8.74
CA ARG A 408 14.32 -29.09 -9.64
C ARG A 408 14.58 -27.78 -10.38
N ASP A 409 15.59 -27.02 -9.97
CA ASP A 409 15.92 -25.71 -10.56
C ASP A 409 16.41 -25.80 -12.02
N GLY A 410 16.70 -27.01 -12.50
CA GLY A 410 17.19 -27.27 -13.85
C GLY A 410 18.66 -26.92 -14.06
N SER A 411 19.43 -26.75 -12.98
CA SER A 411 20.89 -26.60 -13.05
C SER A 411 21.58 -27.80 -13.71
N ASP A 412 20.95 -28.98 -13.71
CA ASP A 412 21.38 -30.20 -14.42
C ASP A 412 20.68 -30.38 -15.79
N ASP A 413 19.85 -29.44 -16.24
CA ASP A 413 19.13 -29.53 -17.50
C ASP A 413 19.91 -28.83 -18.65
N GLU A 414 19.76 -29.38 -19.86
CA GLU A 414 20.12 -28.78 -21.14
C GLU A 414 18.83 -28.74 -21.98
N VAL A 415 18.34 -27.54 -22.31
CA VAL A 415 17.06 -27.34 -22.99
C VAL A 415 17.27 -26.95 -24.45
N SER A 416 16.48 -27.57 -25.33
CA SER A 416 16.39 -27.24 -26.76
C SER A 416 14.93 -27.20 -27.20
N TYR A 417 14.64 -26.55 -28.31
CA TYR A 417 13.28 -26.45 -28.84
C TYR A 417 13.22 -26.65 -30.35
N SER A 418 12.03 -26.98 -30.85
CA SER A 418 11.71 -26.91 -32.28
C SER A 418 10.28 -26.40 -32.47
N ILE A 419 10.09 -25.45 -33.39
CA ILE A 419 8.77 -24.88 -33.71
C ILE A 419 8.31 -25.43 -35.06
N LYS A 420 7.07 -25.93 -35.12
CA LYS A 420 6.41 -26.38 -36.34
C LYS A 420 4.96 -25.89 -36.37
N GLY A 421 4.67 -24.96 -37.27
CA GLY A 421 3.36 -24.30 -37.30
C GLY A 421 3.10 -23.57 -36.00
N ASN A 422 1.99 -23.88 -35.33
CA ASN A 422 1.61 -23.33 -34.04
C ASN A 422 2.00 -24.22 -32.85
N SER A 423 2.92 -25.19 -33.02
CA SER A 423 3.37 -26.04 -31.93
C SER A 423 4.86 -25.88 -31.68
N MET A 424 5.24 -25.74 -30.42
CA MET A 424 6.62 -25.79 -29.97
C MET A 424 6.84 -27.06 -29.16
N LYS A 425 7.82 -27.86 -29.57
CA LYS A 425 8.29 -29.01 -28.81
C LYS A 425 9.51 -28.58 -28.00
N ILE A 426 9.45 -28.81 -26.69
CA ILE A 426 10.57 -28.58 -25.77
C ILE A 426 11.23 -29.93 -25.50
N THR A 427 12.53 -30.01 -25.68
CA THR A 427 13.33 -31.21 -25.40
C THR A 427 14.35 -30.89 -24.32
N VAL A 428 14.30 -31.65 -23.23
CA VAL A 428 15.18 -31.48 -22.08
C VAL A 428 16.07 -32.70 -21.96
N LYS A 429 17.37 -32.47 -21.90
CA LYS A 429 18.39 -33.49 -21.65
C LYS A 429 19.03 -33.22 -20.30
N ARG A 430 19.07 -34.22 -19.43
CA ARG A 430 19.72 -34.12 -18.12
C ARG A 430 21.21 -34.40 -18.28
N LYS A 431 22.06 -33.41 -17.99
CA LYS A 431 23.52 -33.44 -18.25
C LYS A 431 24.20 -34.60 -17.53
N SER A 432 23.87 -34.83 -16.27
CA SER A 432 24.49 -35.89 -15.44
C SER A 432 24.17 -37.32 -15.90
N THR A 433 23.01 -37.55 -16.54
CA THR A 433 22.55 -38.91 -16.90
C THR A 433 22.50 -39.16 -18.41
N GLY A 434 22.50 -38.10 -19.23
CA GLY A 434 22.28 -38.18 -20.67
C GLY A 434 20.85 -38.54 -21.08
N LYS A 435 19.92 -38.74 -20.13
CA LYS A 435 18.51 -38.99 -20.43
C LYS A 435 17.87 -37.76 -21.06
N THR A 436 16.94 -38.01 -21.97
CA THR A 436 16.19 -36.97 -22.67
C THR A 436 14.70 -37.26 -22.59
N ALA A 437 13.91 -36.23 -22.34
CA ALA A 437 12.46 -36.26 -22.46
C ALA A 437 11.97 -35.03 -23.22
N SER A 438 10.71 -35.01 -23.63
CA SER A 438 10.14 -33.88 -24.36
C SER A 438 8.65 -33.76 -24.10
N PHE A 439 8.13 -32.55 -24.23
CA PHE A 439 6.70 -32.26 -24.18
C PHE A 439 6.39 -31.12 -25.15
N ASN A 440 5.11 -30.91 -25.46
CA ASN A 440 4.68 -29.94 -26.46
C ASN A 440 3.89 -28.80 -25.84
N THR A 441 3.89 -27.67 -26.54
CA THR A 441 3.01 -26.52 -26.31
C THR A 441 2.35 -26.10 -27.61
N VAL A 442 1.27 -25.33 -27.47
CA VAL A 442 0.55 -24.67 -28.57
C VAL A 442 0.75 -23.16 -28.44
N ILE A 443 1.06 -22.50 -29.55
CA ILE A 443 1.38 -21.08 -29.63
C ILE A 443 0.21 -20.36 -30.30
N SER A 444 -0.27 -19.29 -29.66
CA SER A 444 -1.20 -18.32 -30.23
C SER A 444 -0.54 -16.94 -30.19
N LEU A 445 -0.23 -16.37 -31.35
CA LEU A 445 0.40 -15.05 -31.45
C LEU A 445 -0.65 -13.95 -31.68
N PRO A 446 -0.46 -12.74 -31.14
CA PRO A 446 -1.32 -11.62 -31.44
C PRO A 446 -1.12 -11.15 -32.89
N GLY A 447 -2.14 -10.52 -33.47
CA GLY A 447 -2.04 -9.94 -34.82
C GLY A 447 -1.08 -8.74 -34.90
N SER A 448 -0.79 -8.10 -33.77
CA SER A 448 0.16 -6.99 -33.66
C SER A 448 0.85 -7.02 -32.30
N VAL A 449 2.14 -6.70 -32.28
CA VAL A 449 2.93 -6.54 -31.06
C VAL A 449 2.76 -5.11 -30.55
N ARG A 450 2.37 -4.95 -29.28
CA ARG A 450 2.08 -3.66 -28.67
C ARG A 450 3.25 -3.02 -27.92
N HIS A 451 4.29 -3.79 -27.60
CA HIS A 451 5.40 -3.36 -26.74
C HIS A 451 6.75 -3.56 -27.45
N GLU A 452 7.70 -2.67 -27.16
CA GLU A 452 9.09 -2.84 -27.59
C GLU A 452 9.68 -4.11 -26.94
N GLY A 453 10.49 -4.88 -27.69
CA GLY A 453 11.06 -6.14 -27.22
C GLY A 453 10.21 -7.40 -27.46
N GLY A 454 9.01 -7.27 -28.04
CA GLY A 454 8.14 -8.40 -28.40
C GLY A 454 6.82 -8.42 -27.64
N ALA A 455 5.89 -9.30 -28.02
CA ALA A 455 4.62 -9.43 -27.32
C ALA A 455 4.84 -9.99 -25.89
N PRO A 456 4.24 -9.42 -24.84
CA PRO A 456 4.15 -10.10 -23.54
C PRO A 456 3.43 -11.44 -23.71
N VAL A 457 3.70 -12.40 -22.83
CA VAL A 457 3.23 -13.78 -23.01
C VAL A 457 2.48 -14.31 -21.81
N ILE A 458 1.33 -14.93 -22.06
CA ILE A 458 0.59 -15.73 -21.08
C ILE A 458 0.94 -17.21 -21.29
N LEU A 459 1.51 -17.83 -20.26
CA LEU A 459 1.79 -19.25 -20.17
C LEU A 459 0.59 -19.92 -19.50
N GLY A 460 -0.29 -20.51 -20.31
CA GLY A 460 -1.48 -21.21 -19.83
C GLY A 460 -1.15 -22.66 -19.49
N MET A 461 -1.32 -23.08 -18.24
CA MET A 461 -1.09 -24.47 -17.81
C MET A 461 -2.04 -25.51 -18.43
N HIS A 462 -3.08 -25.03 -19.10
CA HIS A 462 -4.05 -25.81 -19.84
C HIS A 462 -4.67 -24.95 -20.96
N LYS A 463 -5.43 -25.59 -21.87
CA LYS A 463 -6.21 -24.91 -22.92
C LYS A 463 -7.47 -24.23 -22.38
N SER A 464 -8.05 -23.32 -23.16
CA SER A 464 -9.28 -22.60 -22.84
C SER A 464 -9.12 -21.59 -21.71
N ILE A 465 -8.01 -20.83 -21.73
CA ILE A 465 -7.75 -19.71 -20.82
C ILE A 465 -8.14 -18.34 -21.41
N SER A 466 -9.10 -18.35 -22.34
CA SER A 466 -9.53 -17.18 -23.11
C SER A 466 -8.41 -16.61 -24.01
N GLU A 467 -7.74 -17.48 -24.76
CA GLU A 467 -6.60 -17.17 -25.63
C GLU A 467 -6.92 -16.09 -26.68
N GLY A 468 -8.16 -16.08 -27.19
CA GLY A 468 -8.64 -15.06 -28.12
C GLY A 468 -8.64 -13.66 -27.50
N THR A 469 -9.08 -13.53 -26.24
CA THR A 469 -9.07 -12.24 -25.53
C THR A 469 -7.65 -11.76 -25.28
N ALA A 470 -6.73 -12.66 -24.91
CA ALA A 470 -5.32 -12.31 -24.71
C ALA A 470 -4.66 -11.79 -26.01
N THR A 471 -4.82 -12.55 -27.11
CA THR A 471 -4.25 -12.19 -28.41
C THR A 471 -4.84 -10.92 -29.01
N GLN A 472 -6.14 -10.65 -28.81
CA GLN A 472 -6.77 -9.37 -29.18
C GLN A 472 -6.21 -8.18 -28.39
N ASN A 473 -5.74 -8.42 -27.16
CA ASN A 473 -5.08 -7.40 -26.35
C ASN A 473 -3.55 -7.36 -26.55
N GLY A 474 -3.02 -8.04 -27.58
CA GLY A 474 -1.60 -7.96 -27.94
C GLY A 474 -0.67 -8.87 -27.13
N TYR A 475 -1.22 -9.84 -26.40
CA TYR A 475 -0.44 -10.84 -25.67
C TYR A 475 -0.32 -12.12 -26.49
N ALA A 476 0.88 -12.69 -26.56
CA ALA A 476 1.05 -14.06 -26.99
C ALA A 476 0.53 -15.02 -25.93
N VAL A 477 0.10 -16.20 -26.35
CA VAL A 477 -0.25 -17.30 -25.44
C VAL A 477 0.53 -18.54 -25.82
N ILE A 478 1.18 -19.14 -24.83
CA ILE A 478 1.76 -20.47 -24.95
C ILE A 478 0.97 -21.39 -24.03
N THR A 479 0.13 -22.21 -24.64
CA THR A 479 -0.70 -23.21 -23.96
C THR A 479 0.11 -24.48 -23.78
N TYR A 480 0.29 -24.88 -22.53
CA TYR A 480 1.09 -26.01 -22.10
C TYR A 480 0.20 -27.21 -21.75
N ASP A 481 0.54 -28.38 -22.27
CA ASP A 481 -0.13 -29.64 -21.95
C ASP A 481 0.57 -30.35 -20.78
N CYS A 482 0.32 -29.88 -19.56
CA CYS A 482 1.09 -30.35 -18.40
C CYS A 482 0.85 -31.83 -18.06
N ASP A 483 -0.38 -32.31 -18.22
CA ASP A 483 -0.81 -33.68 -17.92
C ASP A 483 -0.90 -34.61 -19.13
N GLY A 484 -0.68 -34.09 -20.35
CA GLY A 484 -0.66 -34.88 -21.57
C GLY A 484 -2.05 -35.18 -22.13
N VAL A 485 -3.11 -34.48 -21.66
CA VAL A 485 -4.50 -34.77 -22.04
C VAL A 485 -4.79 -34.46 -23.50
N PHE A 486 -4.09 -33.50 -24.13
CA PHE A 486 -4.37 -33.12 -25.52
C PHE A 486 -3.20 -33.28 -26.52
N SER A 487 -1.97 -33.47 -26.03
CA SER A 487 -0.72 -33.57 -26.80
C SER A 487 0.35 -34.36 -26.02
N ALA A 488 0.04 -35.62 -25.68
CA ALA A 488 0.96 -36.50 -24.97
C ALA A 488 2.35 -36.63 -25.65
N PRO A 489 3.44 -36.77 -24.87
CA PRO A 489 3.47 -36.79 -23.40
C PRO A 489 3.44 -35.38 -22.79
N GLY A 490 2.72 -35.24 -21.67
CA GLY A 490 2.88 -34.11 -20.75
C GLY A 490 4.12 -34.29 -19.86
N THR A 491 4.31 -33.39 -18.89
CA THR A 491 5.43 -33.54 -17.93
C THR A 491 5.10 -34.51 -16.80
N ALA A 492 3.85 -34.55 -16.35
CA ALA A 492 3.38 -35.43 -15.28
C ALA A 492 1.90 -35.71 -15.47
N ALA A 493 1.51 -36.97 -15.65
CA ALA A 493 0.10 -37.34 -15.75
C ALA A 493 -0.64 -37.01 -14.45
N ASP A 494 -1.87 -36.52 -14.55
CA ASP A 494 -2.75 -36.17 -13.42
C ASP A 494 -3.26 -37.42 -12.68
N ASN A 495 -2.35 -38.12 -12.00
CA ASN A 495 -2.61 -39.34 -11.23
C ASN A 495 -1.35 -39.77 -10.44
N ASN A 496 -1.51 -40.78 -9.58
CA ASN A 496 -0.43 -41.29 -8.74
C ASN A 496 0.52 -42.31 -9.42
N GLN A 497 0.65 -42.30 -10.75
CA GLN A 497 1.59 -43.20 -11.45
C GLN A 497 2.98 -42.60 -11.60
N HIS A 498 3.11 -41.28 -11.45
CA HIS A 498 4.36 -40.54 -11.65
C HIS A 498 4.99 -40.83 -13.02
N VAL A 499 4.20 -40.62 -14.08
CA VAL A 499 4.59 -40.85 -15.48
C VAL A 499 4.55 -39.53 -16.23
N GLY A 500 5.56 -39.26 -17.06
CA GLY A 500 5.64 -38.08 -17.91
C GLY A 500 7.08 -37.60 -18.08
N ALA A 501 7.28 -36.57 -18.91
CA ALA A 501 8.62 -36.10 -19.26
C ALA A 501 9.46 -35.68 -18.04
N PHE A 502 8.83 -35.17 -16.98
CA PHE A 502 9.54 -34.85 -15.74
C PHE A 502 10.05 -36.13 -15.06
N TYR A 503 9.17 -37.12 -14.85
CA TYR A 503 9.51 -38.35 -14.14
C TYR A 503 10.46 -39.28 -14.91
N ASP A 504 10.48 -39.20 -16.24
CA ASP A 504 11.47 -39.89 -17.07
C ASP A 504 12.92 -39.42 -16.75
N LEU A 505 13.07 -38.12 -16.44
CA LEU A 505 14.34 -37.45 -16.10
C LEU A 505 14.66 -37.50 -14.60
N TYR A 506 13.63 -37.33 -13.77
CA TYR A 506 13.67 -37.25 -12.31
C TYR A 506 12.69 -38.27 -11.70
N PRO A 507 13.06 -39.57 -11.65
CA PRO A 507 12.18 -40.62 -11.17
C PRO A 507 11.72 -40.39 -9.73
N TYR A 508 10.44 -40.67 -9.45
CA TYR A 508 9.87 -40.55 -8.12
C TYR A 508 10.42 -41.66 -7.18
N GLY A 509 11.12 -41.25 -6.12
CA GLY A 509 11.78 -42.17 -5.19
C GLY A 509 10.99 -42.47 -3.91
N ARG A 510 11.68 -43.10 -2.95
CA ARG A 510 11.06 -43.55 -1.68
C ARG A 510 11.24 -42.54 -0.56
N SER A 511 12.29 -41.74 -0.62
CA SER A 511 12.59 -40.68 0.33
C SER A 511 12.05 -39.35 -0.17
N TRP A 512 11.72 -38.41 0.72
CA TRP A 512 11.07 -37.15 0.30
C TRP A 512 11.99 -36.31 -0.60
N GLU A 513 13.30 -36.43 -0.44
CA GLU A 513 14.34 -35.78 -1.25
C GLU A 513 14.34 -36.23 -2.73
N GLU A 514 13.78 -37.41 -2.98
CA GLU A 514 13.62 -38.01 -4.31
C GLU A 514 12.20 -37.79 -4.87
N GLN A 515 11.32 -37.11 -4.12
CA GLN A 515 9.92 -36.93 -4.49
C GLN A 515 9.67 -35.50 -4.95
N THR A 516 8.91 -35.38 -6.03
CA THR A 516 8.33 -34.13 -6.53
C THR A 516 6.92 -34.49 -6.95
N GLY A 517 5.90 -33.84 -6.37
CA GLY A 517 4.51 -34.05 -6.74
C GLY A 517 4.15 -33.38 -8.07
N ASP A 518 3.01 -33.76 -8.63
CA ASP A 518 2.63 -33.34 -9.99
C ASP A 518 2.48 -31.81 -10.13
N LEU A 519 2.01 -31.09 -9.11
CA LEU A 519 1.87 -29.63 -9.17
C LEU A 519 3.23 -28.93 -9.36
N LEU A 520 4.26 -29.45 -8.68
CA LEU A 520 5.61 -28.92 -8.78
C LEU A 520 6.31 -29.40 -10.07
N ALA A 521 5.99 -30.60 -10.56
CA ALA A 521 6.43 -31.11 -11.86
C ALA A 521 5.81 -30.34 -13.05
N TRP A 522 4.56 -29.88 -12.94
CA TRP A 522 3.93 -28.98 -13.92
C TRP A 522 4.56 -27.59 -13.87
N SER A 523 4.89 -27.09 -12.67
CA SER A 523 5.63 -25.83 -12.51
C SER A 523 7.03 -25.90 -13.13
N TRP A 524 7.73 -27.04 -13.03
CA TRP A 524 8.97 -27.28 -13.75
C TRP A 524 8.78 -27.22 -15.27
N GLY A 525 7.66 -27.70 -15.80
CA GLY A 525 7.35 -27.58 -17.23
C GLY A 525 7.30 -26.12 -17.71
N ILE A 526 6.68 -25.23 -16.93
CA ILE A 526 6.70 -23.76 -17.19
C ILE A 526 8.13 -23.23 -17.17
N SER A 527 8.93 -23.63 -16.18
CA SER A 527 10.36 -23.29 -16.09
C SER A 527 11.12 -23.65 -17.38
N LYS A 528 10.85 -24.83 -17.95
CA LYS A 528 11.51 -25.29 -19.18
C LYS A 528 10.98 -24.59 -20.44
N ILE A 529 9.73 -24.13 -20.43
CA ILE A 529 9.19 -23.26 -21.49
C ILE A 529 9.94 -21.92 -21.49
N LEU A 530 10.17 -21.33 -20.31
CA LEU A 530 10.99 -20.12 -20.19
C LEU A 530 12.42 -20.35 -20.70
N ASP A 531 13.06 -21.46 -20.32
CA ASP A 531 14.39 -21.82 -20.83
C ASP A 531 14.41 -21.88 -22.37
N ALA A 532 13.40 -22.49 -22.99
CA ALA A 532 13.28 -22.54 -24.45
C ALA A 532 13.10 -21.15 -25.07
N LEU A 533 12.31 -20.27 -24.43
CA LEU A 533 12.14 -18.88 -24.87
C LEU A 533 13.47 -18.11 -24.83
N TYR A 534 14.20 -18.17 -23.71
CA TYR A 534 15.51 -17.53 -23.57
C TYR A 534 16.58 -18.16 -24.47
N ALA A 535 16.44 -19.44 -24.84
CA ALA A 535 17.35 -20.12 -25.77
C ALA A 535 17.17 -19.69 -27.25
N GLY A 536 16.18 -18.86 -27.57
CA GLY A 536 15.98 -18.28 -28.90
C GLY A 536 14.54 -18.29 -29.40
N ALA A 537 13.65 -19.09 -28.80
CA ALA A 537 12.27 -19.20 -29.28
C ALA A 537 11.52 -17.87 -29.15
N ALA A 538 11.85 -17.07 -28.12
CA ALA A 538 11.32 -15.71 -27.95
C ALA A 538 11.60 -14.83 -29.18
N LYS A 539 12.83 -14.87 -29.70
CA LYS A 539 13.25 -14.10 -30.87
C LYS A 539 12.56 -14.58 -32.15
N GLU A 540 12.42 -15.90 -32.32
CA GLU A 540 11.73 -16.48 -33.48
C GLU A 540 10.23 -16.15 -33.49
N LEU A 541 9.61 -16.09 -32.32
CA LEU A 541 8.17 -15.83 -32.15
C LEU A 541 7.82 -14.35 -31.94
N ASN A 542 8.83 -13.48 -31.80
CA ASN A 542 8.68 -12.07 -31.41
C ASN A 542 7.90 -11.89 -30.10
N ILE A 543 8.31 -12.63 -29.07
CA ILE A 543 7.74 -12.65 -27.71
C ILE A 543 8.77 -12.11 -26.71
N ASN A 544 8.31 -11.42 -25.67
CA ASN A 544 9.11 -11.00 -24.53
C ASN A 544 8.91 -11.93 -23.31
N PRO A 545 9.86 -12.84 -23.01
CA PRO A 545 9.77 -13.76 -21.87
C PRO A 545 9.95 -13.07 -20.50
N ASP A 546 10.55 -11.87 -20.43
CA ASP A 546 10.65 -11.09 -19.18
C ASP A 546 9.28 -10.51 -18.78
N SER A 547 8.34 -10.49 -19.72
CA SER A 547 6.95 -10.04 -19.52
C SER A 547 5.97 -11.21 -19.58
N SER A 548 6.27 -12.24 -18.78
CA SER A 548 5.50 -13.47 -18.71
C SER A 548 4.45 -13.46 -17.59
N ILE A 549 3.25 -13.91 -17.90
CA ILE A 549 2.19 -14.25 -16.95
C ILE A 549 1.99 -15.76 -16.94
N VAL A 550 1.82 -16.42 -15.80
CA VAL A 550 1.38 -17.83 -15.74
C VAL A 550 -0.03 -17.91 -15.17
N THR A 551 -0.90 -18.70 -15.79
CA THR A 551 -2.28 -18.88 -15.32
C THR A 551 -2.82 -20.29 -15.57
N GLY A 552 -3.84 -20.66 -14.81
CA GLY A 552 -4.57 -21.89 -14.91
C GLY A 552 -5.73 -21.92 -13.91
N VAL A 553 -6.73 -22.76 -14.17
CA VAL A 553 -7.91 -22.94 -13.31
C VAL A 553 -7.88 -24.27 -12.56
N SER A 554 -8.50 -24.34 -11.38
CA SER A 554 -8.70 -25.60 -10.65
C SER A 554 -7.38 -26.23 -10.21
N ARG A 555 -7.15 -27.54 -10.46
CA ARG A 555 -5.84 -28.20 -10.29
C ARG A 555 -4.69 -27.45 -10.99
N TYR A 556 -4.92 -26.87 -12.17
CA TYR A 556 -3.91 -26.06 -12.85
C TYR A 556 -3.75 -24.69 -12.18
N GLY A 557 -4.80 -24.18 -11.52
CA GLY A 557 -4.71 -23.02 -10.62
C GLY A 557 -3.90 -23.31 -9.37
N LYS A 558 -4.01 -24.53 -8.79
CA LYS A 558 -3.13 -25.00 -7.70
C LYS A 558 -1.68 -25.00 -8.17
N ALA A 559 -1.40 -25.60 -9.33
CA ALA A 559 -0.07 -25.61 -9.91
C ALA A 559 0.44 -24.21 -10.28
N THR A 560 -0.44 -23.30 -10.71
CA THR A 560 -0.08 -21.91 -10.96
C THR A 560 0.42 -21.23 -9.68
N ALA A 561 -0.28 -21.43 -8.55
CA ALA A 561 0.17 -20.92 -7.25
C ALA A 561 1.54 -21.50 -6.84
N VAL A 562 1.73 -22.81 -7.03
CA VAL A 562 3.03 -23.47 -6.82
C VAL A 562 4.11 -22.90 -7.75
N CYS A 563 3.80 -22.67 -9.03
CA CYS A 563 4.72 -22.06 -9.97
C CYS A 563 5.13 -20.65 -9.52
N GLY A 564 4.19 -19.84 -9.03
CA GLY A 564 4.49 -18.55 -8.43
C GLY A 564 5.43 -18.63 -7.21
N ALA A 565 5.34 -19.68 -6.42
CA ALA A 565 6.22 -19.87 -5.26
C ALA A 565 7.66 -20.24 -5.64
N PHE A 566 7.87 -21.01 -6.72
CA PHE A 566 9.16 -21.63 -7.05
C PHE A 566 9.85 -21.08 -8.31
N GLU A 567 9.10 -20.68 -9.34
CA GLU A 567 9.66 -20.10 -10.57
C GLU A 567 9.67 -18.57 -10.49
N ARG A 568 10.82 -18.04 -10.07
CA ARG A 568 10.99 -16.61 -9.79
C ARG A 568 11.15 -15.74 -11.04
N ARG A 569 11.35 -16.33 -12.23
CA ARG A 569 11.45 -15.56 -13.49
C ARG A 569 10.09 -15.14 -14.03
N ILE A 570 8.98 -15.72 -13.54
CA ILE A 570 7.65 -15.30 -13.94
C ILE A 570 7.33 -13.92 -13.35
N LYS A 571 7.02 -12.96 -14.23
CA LYS A 571 6.63 -11.59 -13.89
C LYS A 571 5.30 -11.51 -13.16
N MET A 572 4.29 -12.28 -13.56
CA MET A 572 3.00 -12.33 -12.85
C MET A 572 2.48 -13.76 -12.70
N CYS A 573 2.12 -14.12 -11.46
CA CYS A 573 1.43 -15.36 -11.14
C CYS A 573 -0.07 -15.09 -11.03
N ALA A 574 -0.89 -15.77 -11.84
CA ALA A 574 -2.33 -15.54 -11.89
C ALA A 574 -3.16 -16.83 -11.65
N PRO A 575 -3.16 -17.39 -10.44
CA PRO A 575 -3.89 -18.62 -10.13
C PRO A 575 -5.40 -18.36 -10.10
N SER A 576 -6.16 -19.17 -10.83
CA SER A 576 -7.63 -19.06 -10.90
C SER A 576 -8.33 -20.24 -10.23
N CYS A 577 -9.33 -19.94 -9.40
CA CYS A 577 -10.20 -20.92 -8.73
C CYS A 577 -9.41 -22.14 -8.21
N SER A 578 -8.31 -21.87 -7.49
CA SER A 578 -7.30 -22.87 -7.16
C SER A 578 -7.74 -23.79 -6.01
N GLY A 579 -8.48 -23.29 -5.03
CA GLY A 579 -9.06 -24.10 -3.95
C GLY A 579 -8.03 -24.70 -3.01
N ALA A 580 -8.39 -25.80 -2.32
CA ALA A 580 -7.54 -26.38 -1.28
C ALA A 580 -6.28 -27.03 -1.88
N GLY A 581 -5.11 -26.86 -1.28
CA GLY A 581 -3.83 -27.24 -1.92
C GLY A 581 -3.35 -26.28 -3.01
N GLY A 582 -4.19 -25.32 -3.40
CA GLY A 582 -3.82 -24.05 -4.04
C GLY A 582 -3.87 -22.93 -3.00
N LEU A 583 -4.69 -21.90 -3.22
CA LEU A 583 -4.75 -20.72 -2.35
C LEU A 583 -5.92 -20.67 -1.36
N ALA A 584 -6.75 -21.71 -1.24
CA ALA A 584 -7.73 -21.74 -0.15
C ALA A 584 -7.06 -22.16 1.16
N LEU A 585 -7.24 -21.39 2.23
CA LEU A 585 -6.77 -21.76 3.56
C LEU A 585 -7.39 -23.09 4.00
N TYR A 586 -6.58 -23.92 4.64
CA TYR A 586 -7.03 -25.19 5.20
C TYR A 586 -7.89 -24.99 6.45
N ARG A 587 -7.52 -24.01 7.28
CA ARG A 587 -8.18 -23.69 8.56
C ARG A 587 -9.49 -22.89 8.43
N TYR A 588 -9.82 -22.39 7.23
CA TYR A 588 -11.06 -21.66 7.00
C TYR A 588 -12.04 -22.45 6.12
N LYS A 589 -13.27 -22.63 6.63
CA LYS A 589 -14.38 -23.26 5.90
C LYS A 589 -15.53 -22.26 5.74
N SER A 590 -16.12 -22.22 4.56
CA SER A 590 -17.30 -21.41 4.23
C SER A 590 -18.61 -22.22 4.16
N GLU A 591 -18.53 -23.54 4.28
CA GLU A 591 -19.69 -24.44 4.35
C GLU A 591 -20.72 -23.96 5.40
N GLY A 592 -21.97 -23.86 4.96
CA GLY A 592 -23.10 -23.36 5.75
C GLY A 592 -23.23 -21.84 5.83
N LYS A 593 -22.24 -21.06 5.37
CA LYS A 593 -22.29 -19.59 5.37
C LYS A 593 -23.07 -19.06 4.17
N THR A 594 -23.80 -17.97 4.36
CA THR A 594 -24.60 -17.29 3.34
C THR A 594 -24.00 -15.94 2.99
N TYR A 595 -23.88 -15.65 1.71
CA TYR A 595 -23.35 -14.39 1.18
C TYR A 595 -24.36 -13.71 0.24
N ASP A 596 -24.27 -12.40 0.15
CA ASP A 596 -24.99 -11.54 -0.79
C ASP A 596 -24.06 -11.18 -1.97
N PHE A 597 -24.38 -11.69 -3.16
CA PHE A 597 -23.66 -11.41 -4.40
C PHE A 597 -24.42 -10.48 -5.35
N SER A 598 -25.43 -9.75 -4.86
CA SER A 598 -26.24 -8.85 -5.68
C SER A 598 -25.41 -7.74 -6.36
N SER A 599 -24.32 -7.28 -5.73
CA SER A 599 -23.39 -6.30 -6.33
C SER A 599 -22.66 -6.82 -7.58
N LYS A 600 -22.60 -8.13 -7.76
CA LYS A 600 -22.06 -8.81 -8.94
C LYS A 600 -23.16 -9.34 -9.87
N GLY A 601 -24.43 -8.98 -9.63
CA GLY A 601 -25.59 -9.49 -10.38
C GLY A 601 -26.05 -10.90 -9.96
N GLY A 602 -25.54 -11.41 -8.84
CA GLY A 602 -25.86 -12.74 -8.30
C GLY A 602 -27.04 -12.76 -7.32
N SER A 603 -27.19 -13.91 -6.65
CA SER A 603 -28.18 -14.08 -5.58
C SER A 603 -27.79 -13.24 -4.36
N SER A 604 -28.77 -12.55 -3.77
CA SER A 604 -28.60 -11.86 -2.48
C SER A 604 -28.55 -12.80 -1.27
N ARG A 605 -28.82 -14.10 -1.48
CA ARG A 605 -28.74 -15.15 -0.47
C ARG A 605 -28.19 -16.42 -1.09
N TYR A 606 -26.87 -16.53 -1.16
CA TYR A 606 -26.16 -17.69 -1.68
C TYR A 606 -25.45 -18.44 -0.54
N THR A 607 -25.87 -19.67 -0.26
CA THR A 607 -25.28 -20.49 0.80
C THR A 607 -24.28 -21.48 0.21
N TYR A 608 -23.06 -21.49 0.76
CA TYR A 608 -22.04 -22.48 0.40
C TYR A 608 -22.37 -23.82 1.04
N ASP A 609 -22.37 -24.90 0.26
CA ASP A 609 -22.85 -26.23 0.69
C ASP A 609 -21.74 -27.19 1.11
N SER A 610 -20.59 -27.20 0.42
CA SER A 610 -19.45 -28.04 0.77
C SER A 610 -18.14 -27.43 0.25
N ASN A 611 -17.06 -27.61 1.01
CA ASN A 611 -15.71 -27.22 0.60
C ASN A 611 -14.82 -28.46 0.47
N GLU A 612 -13.78 -28.39 -0.38
CA GLU A 612 -12.78 -29.44 -0.55
C GLU A 612 -12.04 -29.75 0.78
N PRO A 613 -12.21 -30.97 1.35
CA PRO A 613 -11.53 -31.36 2.59
C PRO A 613 -10.14 -31.94 2.31
N LEU A 614 -9.27 -31.97 3.32
CA LEU A 614 -7.96 -32.65 3.25
C LEU A 614 -8.05 -34.10 2.73
N GLY A 615 -9.09 -34.83 3.11
CA GLY A 615 -9.29 -36.21 2.68
C GLY A 615 -9.46 -36.38 1.17
N SER A 616 -9.96 -35.36 0.45
CA SER A 616 -10.02 -35.38 -1.01
C SER A 616 -8.63 -35.26 -1.62
N LEU A 617 -7.84 -34.30 -1.12
CA LEU A 617 -6.45 -34.07 -1.57
C LEU A 617 -5.53 -35.28 -1.31
N GLN A 618 -5.85 -36.11 -0.32
CA GLN A 618 -5.14 -37.35 0.01
C GLN A 618 -5.75 -38.60 -0.66
N ALA A 619 -6.83 -38.45 -1.42
CA ALA A 619 -7.45 -39.57 -2.12
C ALA A 619 -6.63 -39.97 -3.36
N SER A 620 -6.82 -41.21 -3.84
CA SER A 620 -6.02 -41.76 -4.95
C SER A 620 -6.07 -40.95 -6.26
N GLY A 621 -7.12 -40.13 -6.44
CA GLY A 621 -7.26 -39.25 -7.60
C GLY A 621 -6.44 -37.97 -7.54
N GLU A 622 -6.06 -37.52 -6.34
CA GLU A 622 -5.46 -36.18 -6.12
C GLU A 622 -4.11 -36.26 -5.40
N GLN A 623 -3.82 -37.37 -4.71
CA GLN A 623 -2.60 -37.51 -3.91
C GLN A 623 -1.29 -37.37 -4.71
N GLY A 624 -1.32 -37.62 -6.03
CA GLY A 624 -0.14 -37.45 -6.91
C GLY A 624 0.36 -36.01 -7.00
N TRP A 625 -0.50 -35.04 -6.68
CA TRP A 625 -0.17 -33.62 -6.62
C TRP A 625 0.85 -33.26 -5.54
N PHE A 626 1.01 -34.12 -4.53
CA PHE A 626 1.78 -33.87 -3.32
C PHE A 626 2.87 -34.95 -3.11
N ASN A 627 3.80 -34.69 -2.19
CA ASN A 627 4.80 -35.67 -1.77
C ASN A 627 4.25 -36.64 -0.71
N GLY A 628 5.05 -37.65 -0.34
CA GLY A 628 4.67 -38.63 0.67
C GLY A 628 4.44 -38.06 2.08
N ARG A 629 5.08 -36.92 2.44
CA ARG A 629 4.90 -36.27 3.75
C ARG A 629 3.50 -35.69 3.91
N PHE A 630 2.94 -35.12 2.84
CA PHE A 630 1.58 -34.60 2.87
C PHE A 630 0.55 -35.68 3.26
N MET A 631 0.81 -36.94 2.89
CA MET A 631 -0.04 -38.09 3.24
C MET A 631 0.06 -38.51 4.71
N GLU A 632 1.05 -38.01 5.46
CA GLU A 632 1.21 -38.32 6.88
C GLU A 632 0.28 -37.49 7.78
N PHE A 633 -0.21 -36.34 7.28
CA PHE A 633 -1.09 -35.47 8.06
C PHE A 633 -2.46 -36.10 8.28
N ARG A 634 -3.04 -35.88 9.47
CA ARG A 634 -4.36 -36.39 9.87
C ARG A 634 -5.36 -35.28 10.16
N SER A 635 -4.89 -34.04 10.25
CA SER A 635 -5.69 -32.84 10.43
C SER A 635 -4.96 -31.66 9.80
N GLU A 636 -5.73 -30.77 9.21
CA GLU A 636 -5.29 -29.48 8.65
C GLU A 636 -4.62 -28.60 9.72
N ASP A 637 -5.06 -28.71 10.98
CA ASP A 637 -4.51 -27.98 12.11
C ASP A 637 -3.04 -28.35 12.41
N GLN A 638 -2.57 -29.51 11.93
CA GLN A 638 -1.16 -29.93 12.09
C GLN A 638 -0.21 -29.25 11.10
N PHE A 639 -0.73 -28.63 10.03
CA PHE A 639 0.13 -28.00 9.04
C PHE A 639 0.92 -26.84 9.66
N PRO A 640 2.25 -26.80 9.50
CA PRO A 640 3.06 -25.70 10.02
C PRO A 640 3.03 -24.47 9.10
N VAL A 641 2.31 -24.56 7.98
CA VAL A 641 2.01 -23.50 7.01
C VAL A 641 0.51 -23.46 6.73
N ASP A 642 0.03 -22.38 6.14
CA ASP A 642 -1.28 -22.30 5.51
C ASP A 642 -1.20 -21.42 4.24
N GLN A 643 -2.23 -21.42 3.39
CA GLN A 643 -2.07 -21.01 1.99
C GLN A 643 -1.88 -19.52 1.74
N HIS A 644 -2.08 -18.65 2.73
CA HIS A 644 -1.61 -17.25 2.67
C HIS A 644 -0.08 -17.18 2.62
N MET A 645 0.63 -18.14 3.21
CA MET A 645 2.09 -18.22 3.17
C MET A 645 2.58 -18.66 1.78
N LEU A 646 1.84 -19.55 1.09
CA LEU A 646 2.14 -19.88 -0.32
C LEU A 646 2.01 -18.65 -1.22
N ALA A 647 0.90 -17.91 -1.08
CA ALA A 647 0.70 -16.65 -1.79
C ALA A 647 1.83 -15.64 -1.49
N SER A 648 2.27 -15.56 -0.24
CA SER A 648 3.36 -14.68 0.21
C SER A 648 4.71 -15.02 -0.43
N LEU A 649 4.94 -16.25 -0.93
CA LEU A 649 6.14 -16.59 -1.69
C LEU A 649 6.24 -15.87 -3.05
N CYS A 650 5.15 -15.24 -3.51
CA CYS A 650 5.16 -14.36 -4.69
C CYS A 650 5.58 -12.92 -4.36
N CYS A 651 5.71 -12.55 -3.08
CA CYS A 651 6.12 -11.21 -2.65
C CYS A 651 7.58 -10.96 -3.07
N ASP A 652 7.78 -10.19 -4.13
CA ASP A 652 9.07 -9.87 -4.73
C ASP A 652 8.92 -8.55 -5.52
N PRO A 653 9.84 -7.58 -5.38
CA PRO A 653 9.75 -6.28 -6.06
C PRO A 653 9.78 -6.38 -7.59
N ASN A 654 10.10 -7.55 -8.15
CA ASN A 654 10.08 -7.77 -9.59
C ASN A 654 8.87 -8.57 -10.07
N ARG A 655 7.93 -8.94 -9.19
CA ARG A 655 6.86 -9.89 -9.51
C ARG A 655 5.51 -9.44 -8.97
N TYR A 656 4.45 -9.97 -9.57
CA TYR A 656 3.07 -9.66 -9.24
C TYR A 656 2.26 -10.94 -8.97
N LEU A 657 1.32 -10.87 -8.03
CA LEU A 657 0.32 -11.91 -7.77
C LEU A 657 -1.07 -11.38 -8.14
N PHE A 658 -1.80 -12.09 -9.00
CA PHE A 658 -3.14 -11.74 -9.44
C PHE A 658 -4.09 -12.92 -9.20
N MET A 659 -4.74 -12.95 -8.05
CA MET A 659 -5.63 -14.06 -7.67
C MET A 659 -6.97 -13.95 -8.42
N ILE A 660 -7.50 -15.06 -8.91
CA ILE A 660 -8.80 -15.10 -9.58
C ILE A 660 -9.71 -16.10 -8.86
N CYS A 661 -10.94 -15.70 -8.56
CA CYS A 661 -11.95 -16.53 -7.89
C CYS A 661 -13.34 -16.31 -8.50
N SER A 662 -14.22 -17.32 -8.39
CA SER A 662 -15.64 -17.18 -8.71
C SER A 662 -16.52 -17.38 -7.48
N CYS A 663 -17.55 -16.55 -7.31
CA CYS A 663 -18.36 -16.56 -6.09
C CYS A 663 -19.55 -17.52 -6.13
N GLN A 664 -20.15 -17.82 -7.29
CA GLN A 664 -21.25 -18.79 -7.43
C GLN A 664 -20.82 -20.08 -8.13
N ASN A 665 -21.44 -21.19 -7.72
CA ASN A 665 -21.27 -22.54 -8.26
C ASN A 665 -19.84 -23.11 -8.11
N GLU A 666 -19.08 -22.56 -7.16
CA GLU A 666 -17.67 -22.86 -6.89
C GLU A 666 -17.43 -23.16 -5.41
N ASN A 667 -18.45 -23.69 -4.74
CA ASN A 667 -18.45 -23.88 -3.28
C ASN A 667 -17.27 -24.77 -2.85
N TRP A 668 -16.99 -25.80 -3.65
CA TRP A 668 -15.88 -26.73 -3.45
C TRP A 668 -14.53 -26.03 -3.34
N VAL A 669 -14.27 -25.09 -4.24
CA VAL A 669 -13.02 -24.31 -4.33
C VAL A 669 -12.93 -23.25 -3.22
N ASN A 670 -14.06 -22.90 -2.59
CA ASN A 670 -14.09 -22.05 -1.40
C ASN A 670 -13.46 -20.65 -1.64
N ALA A 671 -14.03 -19.89 -2.59
CA ALA A 671 -13.63 -18.51 -2.87
C ALA A 671 -13.55 -17.59 -1.62
N PRO A 672 -14.44 -17.69 -0.61
CA PRO A 672 -14.26 -16.94 0.64
C PRO A 672 -12.93 -17.27 1.35
N SER A 673 -12.46 -18.52 1.31
CA SER A 673 -11.16 -18.92 1.88
C SER A 673 -9.99 -18.36 1.09
N GLN A 674 -10.08 -18.31 -0.23
CA GLN A 674 -9.04 -17.68 -1.07
C GLN A 674 -8.97 -16.16 -0.82
N TRP A 675 -10.10 -15.51 -0.53
CA TRP A 675 -10.09 -14.12 -0.05
C TRP A 675 -9.39 -13.97 1.30
N MET A 676 -9.58 -14.91 2.23
CA MET A 676 -8.82 -14.91 3.49
C MET A 676 -7.31 -15.11 3.24
N ALA A 677 -6.93 -15.95 2.28
CA ALA A 677 -5.53 -16.12 1.91
C ALA A 677 -4.95 -14.85 1.28
N TYR A 678 -5.72 -14.14 0.44
CA TYR A 678 -5.35 -12.84 -0.09
C TYR A 678 -5.10 -11.83 1.03
N LEU A 679 -6.01 -11.72 2.01
CA LEU A 679 -5.83 -10.81 3.15
C LEU A 679 -4.57 -11.16 3.95
N GLY A 680 -4.37 -12.44 4.25
CA GLY A 680 -3.19 -12.89 4.99
C GLY A 680 -1.87 -12.63 4.24
N ALA A 681 -1.85 -12.83 2.92
CA ALA A 681 -0.69 -12.51 2.09
C ALA A 681 -0.50 -10.99 1.97
N LYS A 682 -1.58 -10.22 1.85
CA LYS A 682 -1.52 -8.76 1.72
C LYS A 682 -0.77 -8.12 2.89
N HIS A 683 -0.90 -8.62 4.11
CA HIS A 683 -0.05 -8.17 5.22
C HIS A 683 1.44 -8.25 4.86
N VAL A 684 1.94 -9.39 4.40
CA VAL A 684 3.34 -9.55 3.97
C VAL A 684 3.71 -8.58 2.85
N PHE A 685 2.85 -8.41 1.85
CA PHE A 685 3.10 -7.46 0.77
C PHE A 685 3.18 -6.02 1.30
N ASP A 686 2.28 -5.63 2.22
CA ASP A 686 2.30 -4.32 2.87
C ASP A 686 3.57 -4.11 3.73
N TYR A 687 4.05 -5.14 4.44
CA TYR A 687 5.31 -5.10 5.20
C TYR A 687 6.52 -4.79 4.32
N MET A 688 6.49 -5.31 3.09
CA MET A 688 7.56 -5.19 2.10
C MET A 688 7.42 -3.95 1.19
N ASP A 689 6.42 -3.09 1.41
CA ASP A 689 6.07 -1.96 0.54
C ASP A 689 5.67 -2.34 -0.88
N LEU A 690 5.05 -3.52 -1.01
CA LEU A 690 4.62 -4.09 -2.27
C LEU A 690 3.09 -4.25 -2.29
N SER A 691 2.36 -3.37 -1.62
CA SER A 691 0.89 -3.42 -1.50
C SER A 691 0.17 -3.50 -2.85
N ASP A 692 0.75 -2.88 -3.88
CA ASP A 692 0.29 -2.84 -5.27
C ASP A 692 0.87 -3.98 -6.13
N HIS A 693 1.62 -4.93 -5.54
CA HIS A 693 2.10 -6.13 -6.23
C HIS A 693 1.16 -7.33 -6.09
N ILE A 694 0.11 -7.22 -5.26
CA ILE A 694 -0.91 -8.25 -5.07
C ILE A 694 -2.28 -7.71 -5.45
N ALA A 695 -3.07 -8.46 -6.21
CA ALA A 695 -4.42 -8.12 -6.63
C ALA A 695 -5.32 -9.36 -6.61
N ILE A 696 -6.63 -9.16 -6.53
CA ILE A 696 -7.64 -10.21 -6.63
C ILE A 696 -8.83 -9.79 -7.50
N ASN A 697 -9.18 -10.62 -8.47
CA ASN A 697 -10.46 -10.54 -9.17
C ASN A 697 -11.42 -11.62 -8.66
N VAL A 698 -12.63 -11.22 -8.28
CA VAL A 698 -13.72 -12.15 -7.95
C VAL A 698 -14.87 -11.95 -8.93
N HIS A 699 -14.99 -12.85 -9.91
CA HIS A 699 -16.07 -12.84 -10.90
C HIS A 699 -17.31 -13.58 -10.38
N LEU A 700 -18.47 -13.35 -11.00
CA LEU A 700 -19.74 -13.87 -10.51
C LEU A 700 -19.81 -15.40 -10.53
N GLN A 701 -19.48 -16.00 -11.67
CA GLN A 701 -19.65 -17.44 -11.92
C GLN A 701 -18.66 -17.95 -12.97
N GLY A 702 -18.32 -19.23 -12.89
CA GLY A 702 -17.58 -19.98 -13.90
C GLY A 702 -16.34 -20.68 -13.37
N HIS A 703 -16.20 -21.98 -13.64
CA HIS A 703 -15.00 -22.75 -13.34
C HIS A 703 -13.94 -22.61 -14.45
N ALA A 704 -13.53 -21.37 -14.76
CA ALA A 704 -12.62 -21.10 -15.87
C ALA A 704 -11.83 -19.80 -15.66
N VAL A 705 -10.75 -19.62 -16.42
CA VAL A 705 -10.19 -18.30 -16.70
C VAL A 705 -11.02 -17.67 -17.81
N ILE A 706 -11.93 -16.77 -17.44
CA ILE A 706 -12.90 -16.17 -18.38
C ILE A 706 -12.35 -14.88 -19.01
N GLU A 707 -13.07 -14.35 -20.01
CA GLU A 707 -12.65 -13.13 -20.70
C GLU A 707 -12.50 -11.93 -19.75
N GLU A 708 -13.35 -11.84 -18.72
CA GLU A 708 -13.27 -10.80 -17.68
C GLU A 708 -11.92 -10.85 -16.96
N ASP A 709 -11.49 -12.04 -16.55
CA ASP A 709 -10.22 -12.24 -15.85
C ASP A 709 -9.04 -11.81 -16.71
N VAL A 710 -9.02 -12.22 -17.98
CA VAL A 710 -7.94 -11.85 -18.90
C VAL A 710 -7.90 -10.34 -19.15
N LYS A 711 -9.07 -9.68 -19.23
CA LYS A 711 -9.14 -8.22 -19.40
C LYS A 711 -8.58 -7.48 -18.19
N TYR A 712 -8.92 -7.88 -16.97
CA TYR A 712 -8.36 -7.25 -15.77
C TYR A 712 -6.89 -7.60 -15.56
N MET A 713 -6.52 -8.86 -15.80
CA MET A 713 -5.14 -9.33 -15.68
C MET A 713 -4.20 -8.57 -16.62
N VAL A 714 -4.58 -8.40 -17.89
CA VAL A 714 -3.79 -7.61 -18.85
C VAL A 714 -3.75 -6.13 -18.50
N GLN A 715 -4.87 -5.52 -18.10
CA GLN A 715 -4.88 -4.09 -17.73
C GLN A 715 -4.03 -3.82 -16.49
N TYR A 716 -4.10 -4.69 -15.49
CA TYR A 716 -3.27 -4.61 -14.30
C TYR A 716 -1.79 -4.84 -14.65
N PHE A 717 -1.46 -5.84 -15.46
CA PHE A 717 -0.08 -6.06 -15.92
C PHE A 717 0.43 -4.85 -16.73
N ASP A 718 -0.36 -4.32 -17.65
CA ASP A 718 -0.03 -3.16 -18.48
C ASP A 718 0.27 -1.92 -17.62
N GLN A 719 -0.54 -1.68 -16.59
CA GLN A 719 -0.32 -0.58 -15.66
C GLN A 719 0.93 -0.79 -14.80
N MET A 720 1.07 -1.96 -14.18
CA MET A 720 2.14 -2.19 -13.22
C MET A 720 3.51 -2.38 -13.86
N VAL A 721 3.58 -3.04 -15.02
CA VAL A 721 4.85 -3.40 -15.67
C VAL A 721 5.27 -2.37 -16.71
N TYR A 722 4.31 -1.78 -17.43
CA TYR A 722 4.59 -0.86 -18.53
C TYR A 722 4.13 0.59 -18.25
N GLY A 723 3.49 0.86 -17.11
CA GLY A 723 3.00 2.21 -16.79
C GLY A 723 1.85 2.67 -17.69
N ILE A 724 1.17 1.75 -18.39
CA ILE A 724 0.09 2.08 -19.31
C ILE A 724 -1.20 2.23 -18.48
N PRO A 725 -1.82 3.42 -18.44
CA PRO A 725 -3.01 3.63 -17.61
C PRO A 725 -4.14 2.68 -17.98
N SER A 726 -4.74 2.04 -16.97
CA SER A 726 -5.91 1.21 -17.14
C SER A 726 -7.13 2.03 -17.55
N LYS A 727 -8.02 1.44 -18.35
CA LYS A 727 -9.32 2.03 -18.71
C LYS A 727 -10.37 1.81 -17.63
N THR A 728 -10.13 0.84 -16.75
CA THR A 728 -10.99 0.50 -15.62
C THR A 728 -10.32 0.91 -14.32
N ASP A 729 -11.12 1.35 -13.34
CA ASP A 729 -10.62 1.55 -11.98
C ASP A 729 -10.09 0.22 -11.42
N LEU A 730 -8.78 0.14 -11.19
CA LEU A 730 -8.13 -1.07 -10.68
C LEU A 730 -8.17 -1.18 -9.15
N SER A 731 -8.67 -0.15 -8.43
CA SER A 731 -8.86 -0.24 -6.97
C SER A 731 -9.84 -1.35 -6.58
N VAL A 732 -10.76 -1.71 -7.50
CA VAL A 732 -11.68 -2.83 -7.34
C VAL A 732 -10.97 -4.18 -7.20
N LEU A 733 -9.72 -4.28 -7.63
CA LEU A 733 -8.88 -5.47 -7.51
C LEU A 733 -8.15 -5.56 -6.16
N GLN A 734 -8.28 -4.54 -5.31
CA GLN A 734 -7.77 -4.56 -3.93
C GLN A 734 -8.83 -4.96 -2.91
N THR A 735 -10.05 -5.24 -3.37
CA THR A 735 -11.20 -5.60 -2.54
C THR A 735 -11.98 -6.76 -3.14
N SER A 736 -13.02 -7.20 -2.46
CA SER A 736 -13.84 -8.33 -2.88
C SER A 736 -15.29 -8.15 -2.46
N VAL A 737 -16.19 -8.87 -3.11
CA VAL A 737 -17.57 -9.02 -2.64
C VAL A 737 -17.64 -9.56 -1.20
N PHE A 738 -16.62 -10.28 -0.75
CA PHE A 738 -16.48 -10.78 0.62
C PHE A 738 -16.05 -9.71 1.64
N ALA A 739 -15.59 -8.55 1.18
CA ALA A 739 -15.26 -7.40 2.03
C ALA A 739 -16.47 -6.53 2.37
N LEU A 740 -17.58 -6.69 1.65
CA LEU A 740 -18.80 -5.92 1.89
C LEU A 740 -19.33 -6.16 3.32
N PRO A 741 -19.86 -5.15 4.03
CA PRO A 741 -20.28 -5.28 5.42
C PRO A 741 -21.21 -6.47 5.70
N GLN A 742 -22.11 -6.79 4.78
CA GLN A 742 -23.05 -7.91 4.90
C GLN A 742 -22.42 -9.30 4.68
N ASN A 743 -21.24 -9.36 4.06
CA ASN A 743 -20.51 -10.60 3.76
C ASN A 743 -19.26 -10.76 4.62
N LYS A 744 -18.83 -9.70 5.32
CA LYS A 744 -17.61 -9.70 6.11
C LYS A 744 -17.66 -10.80 7.17
N ASP A 745 -16.69 -11.70 7.13
CA ASP A 745 -16.53 -12.75 8.12
C ASP A 745 -15.54 -12.31 9.21
N PRO A 746 -15.87 -12.46 10.51
CA PRO A 746 -14.95 -12.12 11.61
C PRO A 746 -13.62 -12.87 11.58
N PHE A 747 -13.51 -13.98 10.85
CA PHE A 747 -12.24 -14.66 10.64
C PHE A 747 -11.18 -13.74 10.01
N ALA A 748 -11.58 -12.79 9.15
CA ALA A 748 -10.66 -11.81 8.58
C ALA A 748 -9.95 -10.98 9.65
N ASP A 749 -10.59 -10.72 10.79
CA ASP A 749 -10.00 -9.94 11.88
C ASP A 749 -8.92 -10.73 12.65
N THR A 750 -8.80 -12.04 12.42
CA THR A 750 -7.74 -12.88 13.02
C THR A 750 -6.35 -12.63 12.45
N PHE A 751 -6.26 -12.01 11.27
CA PHE A 751 -4.98 -11.60 10.68
C PHE A 751 -4.45 -10.31 11.36
N ALA A 752 -5.30 -9.29 11.47
CA ALA A 752 -4.94 -7.99 12.04
C ALA A 752 -4.72 -8.01 13.58
N SER A 753 -5.34 -8.95 14.29
CA SER A 753 -5.21 -9.04 15.76
C SER A 753 -3.99 -9.84 16.23
N ASN A 754 -3.38 -10.66 15.36
CA ASN A 754 -2.27 -11.55 15.72
C ASN A 754 -0.94 -11.14 15.08
N TRP A 755 -0.94 -10.40 13.97
CA TRP A 755 0.26 -10.05 13.21
C TRP A 755 0.46 -8.53 13.22
N LEU A 756 0.72 -8.00 14.41
CA LEU A 756 1.21 -6.63 14.56
C LEU A 756 2.73 -6.70 14.49
N TYR A 757 3.30 -6.05 13.46
CA TYR A 757 4.74 -5.90 13.25
C TYR A 757 5.49 -5.45 14.50
#